data_AF-A0AAV5R710-F1
#
_entry.id   AF-A0AAV5R710-F1
#
_cell.length_a   1.000
_cell.length_b   1.000
_cell.length_c   1.000
_cell.angle_alpha   90.00
_cell.angle_beta   90.00
_cell.angle_gamma   90.00
#
_symmetry.space_group_name_H-M   'P 1'
#
loop_
_entity.id
_entity.type
_entity.pdbx_description
1 polymer ?
#
loop_
_entity_poly.entity_id
_entity_poly.type
_entity_poly.pdbx_seq_one_letter_code
_entity_poly.pdbx_strand_id
1 'polypeptide(L)'
;MSLGTAKLPHQLSNSSCFTICPQMDLLSFQLNDTVIWIYRQGNEKVWDIDINSLKTDDEEINGTQQKLINLVWKPDGKRIAIASNNGNLYLFNAMQGNLIRKLKLNTEISCLTWNECKISHTKAKSKGVDGIIDTIDIIGSMPALRSSIGNVKGMSNKKNPDSNTHTNINTGLKFIDDEDDDYPHDEEDDKDDKSLNVILAGSNDGSLTYIFGNIFVIDDICINNNFNNSKIIEIIPNKSLTYQYVLAESEAGFSVSKLSTQFIYNDKIMNKVLMISSKLLNVMLYLKRATKKLDNKYKLYMDYTIRIIELLRGEIAEDEENNISDENNIKFESNNTDPIYDLYDLLLTGSLSNATKKWLTDYLSDRGIKRWSKLGSTYFNNARITIYNHIISSLHHFFIYLTDLKGLTQYDINRNFEYTDQIDECIKICQTFMKYAYQFMIELKENEQHFEQSIIWLSNILSEITTDEKVNITFKTNDITKFLIFISSKLNSIESKNDDTQIDIHDGDNDYSKINKFTNVLNIKLNNLFEKIKRDVKEEIIMEKSIILTKQPDVNKEYKFKIFDTHGFLYTTKNSHIIMHRFDLGTLHVTYFEFKINTVFEIIDIEMVSADMFSILYENVAIFYQTSYGDKSLTIACTYNLEKITNSEEMMNFKSGYLAVNKTGKSFCVLDSERKRYLWLQTFL
;
A
#
# COMPACT_ATOMS: atom_id res chain seq x y z
N MET A 1 -29.55 21.09 17.90
CA MET A 1 -28.57 21.75 18.79
C MET A 1 -27.26 21.88 18.03
N SER A 2 -26.48 22.95 18.22
CA SER A 2 -25.09 22.99 17.73
C SER A 2 -24.28 21.93 18.45
N LEU A 3 -23.69 21.03 17.67
CA LEU A 3 -22.77 20.00 18.16
C LEU A 3 -21.34 20.55 18.29
N GLY A 4 -21.01 21.56 17.49
CA GLY A 4 -19.74 22.29 17.56
C GLY A 4 -19.75 23.48 16.60
N THR A 5 -19.13 24.58 17.00
CA THR A 5 -18.87 25.75 16.15
C THR A 5 -17.39 26.06 16.20
N ALA A 6 -16.78 26.24 15.04
CA ALA A 6 -15.33 26.27 14.93
C ALA A 6 -14.82 27.27 13.89
N LYS A 7 -13.78 28.02 14.27
CA LYS A 7 -12.97 28.80 13.33
C LYS A 7 -11.67 28.05 13.07
N LEU A 8 -11.43 27.72 11.81
CA LEU A 8 -10.21 27.09 11.36
C LEU A 8 -9.04 28.09 11.41
N PRO A 9 -7.81 27.62 11.71
CA PRO A 9 -6.64 28.49 11.80
C PRO A 9 -6.25 29.11 10.45
N HIS A 10 -6.58 28.44 9.35
CA HIS A 10 -6.33 28.90 7.98
C HIS A 10 -7.59 28.80 7.12
N GLN A 11 -7.63 29.62 6.07
CA GLN A 11 -8.67 29.57 5.05
C GLN A 11 -8.41 28.39 4.11
N LEU A 12 -9.45 27.60 3.79
CA LEU A 12 -9.33 26.44 2.93
C LEU A 12 -9.35 26.82 1.44
N SER A 13 -8.48 26.21 0.64
CA SER A 13 -8.36 26.48 -0.80
C SER A 13 -9.43 25.81 -1.64
N ASN A 14 -10.00 24.70 -1.16
CA ASN A 14 -11.00 23.90 -1.88
C ASN A 14 -12.00 23.24 -0.92
N SER A 15 -13.21 22.99 -1.40
CA SER A 15 -14.30 22.34 -0.66
C SER A 15 -14.55 20.89 -1.09
N SER A 16 -13.84 20.38 -2.11
CA SER A 16 -14.10 19.04 -2.67
C SER A 16 -13.94 17.89 -1.66
N CYS A 17 -13.04 18.01 -0.68
CA CYS A 17 -12.84 16.99 0.35
C CYS A 17 -13.52 17.31 1.69
N PHE A 18 -14.50 18.23 1.72
CA PHE A 18 -15.29 18.52 2.92
C PHE A 18 -16.33 17.41 3.14
N THR A 19 -15.98 16.40 3.94
CA THR A 19 -16.83 15.21 4.13
C THR A 19 -16.88 14.77 5.59
N ILE A 20 -18.04 14.29 6.02
CA ILE A 20 -18.26 13.73 7.37
C ILE A 20 -18.01 12.22 7.33
N CYS A 21 -17.31 11.71 8.33
CA CYS A 21 -17.14 10.27 8.49
C CYS A 21 -18.50 9.57 8.73
N PRO A 22 -18.80 8.44 8.06
CA PRO A 22 -20.11 7.80 8.16
C PRO A 22 -20.51 7.32 9.55
N GLN A 23 -19.54 6.85 10.36
CA GLN A 23 -19.80 6.22 11.66
C GLN A 23 -19.16 6.95 12.85
N MET A 24 -18.04 7.63 12.65
CA MET A 24 -17.33 8.33 13.72
C MET A 24 -17.56 9.84 13.63
N ASP A 25 -17.35 10.55 14.73
CA ASP A 25 -17.47 12.00 14.83
C ASP A 25 -16.23 12.73 14.28
N LEU A 26 -15.85 12.39 13.03
CA LEU A 26 -14.72 12.94 12.30
C LEU A 26 -15.17 13.74 11.07
N LEU A 27 -14.43 14.80 10.77
CA LEU A 27 -14.68 15.71 9.66
C LEU A 27 -13.35 15.97 8.93
N SER A 28 -13.35 15.76 7.61
CA SER A 28 -12.19 16.05 6.77
C SER A 28 -12.29 17.45 6.15
N PHE A 29 -11.14 18.11 6.01
CA PHE A 29 -10.97 19.36 5.29
C PHE A 29 -9.79 19.28 4.34
N GLN A 30 -9.90 19.93 3.19
CA GLN A 30 -8.77 20.18 2.31
C GLN A 30 -8.25 21.59 2.57
N LEU A 31 -7.05 21.70 3.16
CA LEU A 31 -6.43 23.00 3.38
C LEU A 31 -5.98 23.62 2.07
N ASN A 32 -5.15 22.87 1.33
CA ASN A 32 -4.53 23.26 0.07
C ASN A 32 -4.72 22.15 -0.97
N ASP A 33 -4.16 22.29 -2.18
CA ASP A 33 -4.14 21.22 -3.18
C ASP A 33 -3.45 19.92 -2.69
N THR A 34 -2.75 19.92 -1.56
CA THR A 34 -1.88 18.80 -1.13
C THR A 34 -2.15 18.32 0.30
N VAL A 35 -2.72 19.20 1.15
CA VAL A 35 -2.86 18.95 2.60
C VAL A 35 -4.30 18.69 2.98
N ILE A 36 -4.52 17.60 3.73
CA ILE A 36 -5.80 17.27 4.37
C ILE A 36 -5.66 17.38 5.88
N TRP A 37 -6.70 17.92 6.50
CA TRP A 37 -6.86 17.90 7.95
C TRP A 37 -8.07 17.06 8.36
N ILE A 38 -7.93 16.35 9.46
CA ILE A 38 -9.04 15.63 10.08
C ILE A 38 -9.25 16.16 11.49
N TYR A 39 -10.49 16.57 11.75
CA TYR A 39 -10.93 17.13 13.02
C TYR A 39 -12.01 16.26 13.63
N ARG A 40 -12.11 16.29 14.97
CA ARG A 40 -13.27 15.78 15.71
C ARG A 40 -14.38 16.81 15.77
N GLN A 41 -15.58 16.35 16.13
CA GLN A 41 -16.75 17.20 16.37
C GLN A 41 -16.48 18.36 17.35
N GLY A 42 -15.61 18.16 18.35
CA GLY A 42 -15.20 19.20 19.31
C GLY A 42 -14.23 20.27 18.78
N ASN A 43 -13.96 20.31 17.47
CA ASN A 43 -12.96 21.18 16.84
C ASN A 43 -11.51 20.89 17.28
N GLU A 44 -11.23 19.65 17.65
CA GLU A 44 -9.87 19.18 17.92
C GLU A 44 -9.28 18.58 16.64
N LYS A 45 -8.15 19.11 16.19
CA LYS A 45 -7.37 18.51 15.10
C LYS A 45 -6.82 17.16 15.58
N VAL A 46 -7.18 16.08 14.88
CA VAL A 46 -6.67 14.74 15.18
C VAL A 46 -5.30 14.54 14.53
N TRP A 47 -5.23 14.77 13.22
CA TRP A 47 -4.01 14.68 12.43
C TRP A 47 -4.17 15.44 11.11
N ASP A 48 -3.05 15.65 10.45
CA ASP A 48 -2.94 16.19 9.11
C ASP A 48 -1.94 15.40 8.27
N ILE A 49 -2.15 15.43 6.96
CA ILE A 49 -1.25 14.80 6.01
C ILE A 49 -1.01 15.74 4.84
N ASP A 50 0.26 15.88 4.45
CA ASP A 50 0.66 16.48 3.18
C ASP A 50 1.08 15.36 2.22
N ILE A 51 0.32 15.16 1.14
CA ILE A 51 0.57 14.04 0.22
C ILE A 51 1.90 14.20 -0.53
N ASN A 52 2.38 15.43 -0.69
CA ASN A 52 3.70 15.64 -1.29
C ASN A 52 4.84 15.08 -0.42
N SER A 53 4.63 14.88 0.90
CA SER A 53 5.60 14.21 1.77
C SER A 53 5.65 12.69 1.58
N LEU A 54 4.71 12.13 0.81
CA LEU A 54 4.60 10.71 0.49
C LEU A 54 5.05 10.40 -0.95
N LYS A 55 5.81 11.32 -1.54
CA LYS A 55 6.44 11.11 -2.84
C LYS A 55 7.57 10.12 -2.70
N THR A 56 7.72 9.34 -3.76
CA THR A 56 8.92 8.51 -3.91
C THR A 56 10.09 9.40 -4.34
N ASP A 57 11.32 8.94 -4.10
CA ASP A 57 12.52 9.63 -4.59
C ASP A 57 12.43 9.90 -6.11
N ASP A 58 11.92 8.94 -6.88
CA ASP A 58 11.64 9.11 -8.31
C ASP A 58 10.63 10.24 -8.61
N GLU A 59 9.57 10.36 -7.82
CA GLU A 59 8.54 11.40 -7.98
C GLU A 59 9.06 12.78 -7.58
N GLU A 60 9.95 12.85 -6.58
CA GLU A 60 10.66 14.06 -6.18
C GLU A 60 11.65 14.53 -7.24
N ILE A 61 12.44 13.61 -7.79
CA ILE A 61 13.42 13.88 -8.86
C ILE A 61 12.71 14.43 -10.10
N ASN A 62 11.56 13.87 -10.46
CA ASN A 62 10.76 14.33 -11.59
C ASN A 62 10.04 15.67 -11.35
N GLY A 63 10.08 16.21 -10.12
CA GLY A 63 9.49 17.50 -9.77
C GLY A 63 7.97 17.57 -9.88
N THR A 64 7.28 16.43 -10.02
CA THR A 64 5.82 16.41 -10.25
C THR A 64 5.08 16.78 -8.97
N GLN A 65 4.23 17.81 -9.00
CA GLN A 65 3.38 18.16 -7.85
C GLN A 65 2.14 17.27 -7.83
N GLN A 66 1.96 16.54 -6.72
CA GLN A 66 0.75 15.76 -6.50
C GLN A 66 -0.34 16.69 -5.98
N LYS A 67 -1.53 16.57 -6.58
CA LYS A 67 -2.72 17.32 -6.19
C LYS A 67 -3.83 16.36 -5.80
N LEU A 68 -4.54 16.75 -4.74
CA LEU A 68 -5.74 16.12 -4.25
C LEU A 68 -6.88 16.26 -5.23
N ILE A 69 -7.49 15.12 -5.56
CA ILE A 69 -8.72 15.11 -6.36
C ILE A 69 -9.92 14.75 -5.49
N ASN A 70 -9.83 13.65 -4.75
CA ASN A 70 -10.98 13.10 -4.05
C ASN A 70 -10.58 12.39 -2.75
N LEU A 71 -11.51 12.32 -1.81
CA LEU A 71 -11.39 11.63 -0.53
C LEU A 71 -12.67 10.85 -0.27
N VAL A 72 -12.54 9.57 0.08
CA VAL A 72 -13.67 8.73 0.46
C VAL A 72 -13.39 7.96 1.73
N TRP A 73 -14.38 7.95 2.63
CA TRP A 73 -14.36 7.16 3.86
C TRP A 73 -14.82 5.74 3.56
N LYS A 74 -14.15 4.74 4.16
CA LYS A 74 -14.70 3.39 4.27
C LYS A 74 -16.04 3.46 5.02
N PRO A 75 -17.06 2.65 4.66
CA PRO A 75 -18.37 2.68 5.33
C PRO A 75 -18.35 2.47 6.86
N ASP A 76 -17.31 1.84 7.38
CA ASP A 76 -17.07 1.65 8.83
C ASP A 76 -16.44 2.88 9.52
N GLY A 77 -15.97 3.86 8.75
CA GLY A 77 -15.27 5.05 9.25
C GLY A 77 -13.84 4.82 9.75
N LYS A 78 -13.33 3.57 9.72
CA LYS A 78 -11.99 3.23 10.26
C LYS A 78 -10.85 3.53 9.29
N ARG A 79 -11.15 3.63 7.99
CA ARG A 79 -10.16 3.89 6.93
C ARG A 79 -10.60 5.00 5.99
N ILE A 80 -9.62 5.67 5.40
CA ILE A 80 -9.81 6.77 4.44
C ILE A 80 -8.98 6.48 3.20
N ALA A 81 -9.58 6.67 2.03
CA ALA A 81 -8.88 6.60 0.75
C ALA A 81 -8.78 8.00 0.15
N ILE A 82 -7.60 8.35 -0.32
CA ILE A 82 -7.29 9.66 -0.89
C ILE A 82 -6.69 9.48 -2.28
N ALA A 83 -7.31 10.07 -3.30
CA ALA A 83 -6.82 10.06 -4.67
C ALA A 83 -6.03 11.32 -5.00
N SER A 84 -4.93 11.11 -5.72
CA SER A 84 -4.14 12.16 -6.35
C SER A 84 -4.35 12.20 -7.87
N ASN A 85 -4.03 13.35 -8.46
CA ASN A 85 -4.04 13.57 -9.91
C ASN A 85 -3.09 12.67 -10.70
N ASN A 86 -2.00 12.23 -10.09
CA ASN A 86 -1.04 11.36 -10.75
C ASN A 86 -1.51 9.88 -10.77
N GLY A 87 -2.74 9.57 -10.35
CA GLY A 87 -3.25 8.20 -10.27
C GLY A 87 -2.79 7.43 -9.03
N ASN A 88 -2.11 8.08 -8.06
CA ASN A 88 -1.81 7.44 -6.78
C ASN A 88 -3.06 7.48 -5.88
N LEU A 89 -3.37 6.34 -5.27
CA LEU A 89 -4.40 6.16 -4.26
C LEU A 89 -3.73 5.78 -2.93
N TYR A 90 -3.99 6.58 -1.90
CA TYR A 90 -3.42 6.41 -0.57
C TYR A 90 -4.51 5.95 0.40
N LEU A 91 -4.25 4.88 1.15
CA LEU A 91 -5.15 4.37 2.19
C LEU A 91 -4.56 4.68 3.56
N PHE A 92 -5.34 5.31 4.43
CA PHE A 92 -4.93 5.70 5.78
C PHE A 92 -5.81 5.07 6.84
N ASN A 93 -5.21 4.85 8.01
CA ASN A 93 -5.95 4.58 9.24
C ASN A 93 -6.59 5.89 9.73
N ALA A 94 -7.92 5.92 9.85
CA ALA A 94 -8.65 7.12 10.24
C ALA A 94 -8.30 7.61 11.65
N MET A 95 -7.97 6.70 12.56
CA MET A 95 -7.71 7.01 13.97
C MET A 95 -6.27 7.46 14.20
N GLN A 96 -5.32 6.76 13.58
CA GLN A 96 -3.88 6.98 13.83
C GLN A 96 -3.23 7.93 12.82
N GLY A 97 -3.81 8.10 11.62
CA GLY A 97 -3.21 8.88 10.53
C GLY A 97 -2.06 8.18 9.83
N ASN A 98 -1.79 6.93 10.15
CA ASN A 98 -0.75 6.13 9.50
C ASN A 98 -1.19 5.74 8.10
N LEU A 99 -0.26 5.84 7.13
CA LEU A 99 -0.45 5.30 5.81
C LEU A 99 -0.44 3.77 5.90
N ILE A 100 -1.49 3.13 5.40
CA ILE A 100 -1.64 1.67 5.33
C ILE A 100 -1.14 1.15 3.99
N ARG A 101 -1.40 1.91 2.92
CA ARG A 101 -1.05 1.49 1.55
C ARG A 101 -1.01 2.64 0.57
N LYS A 102 -0.09 2.54 -0.38
CA LYS A 102 -0.06 3.30 -1.62
C LYS A 102 -0.35 2.37 -2.81
N LEU A 103 -1.28 2.75 -3.67
CA LEU A 103 -1.61 2.04 -4.91
C LEU A 103 -1.39 2.99 -6.08
N LYS A 104 -0.82 2.48 -7.17
CA LYS A 104 -0.66 3.22 -8.43
C LYS A 104 -1.69 2.72 -9.43
N LEU A 105 -2.57 3.61 -9.88
CA LEU A 105 -3.50 3.33 -10.97
C LEU A 105 -2.91 3.83 -12.29
N ASN A 106 -3.33 3.21 -13.40
CA ASN A 106 -2.86 3.56 -14.75
C ASN A 106 -3.43 4.89 -15.24
N THR A 107 -4.60 5.30 -14.75
CA THR A 107 -5.35 6.46 -15.25
C THR A 107 -5.54 7.52 -14.17
N GLU A 108 -5.74 8.76 -14.61
CA GLU A 108 -6.05 9.88 -13.72
C GLU A 108 -7.45 9.71 -13.14
N ILE A 109 -7.53 9.71 -11.81
CA ILE A 109 -8.78 9.49 -11.08
C ILE A 109 -9.61 10.77 -11.14
N SER A 110 -10.88 10.66 -11.51
CA SER A 110 -11.86 11.75 -11.44
C SER A 110 -12.79 11.62 -10.23
N CYS A 111 -13.17 10.39 -9.88
CA CYS A 111 -14.09 10.11 -8.78
C CYS A 111 -13.74 8.81 -8.03
N LEU A 112 -14.14 8.73 -6.77
CA LEU A 112 -13.93 7.55 -5.91
C LEU A 112 -15.20 7.21 -5.12
N THR A 113 -15.47 5.93 -4.96
CA THR A 113 -16.48 5.43 -4.01
C THR A 113 -15.98 4.18 -3.29
N TRP A 114 -16.25 4.09 -1.98
CA TRP A 114 -15.86 2.94 -1.15
C TRP A 114 -17.10 2.26 -0.61
N ASN A 115 -17.23 0.98 -0.91
CA ASN A 115 -18.36 0.15 -0.52
C ASN A 115 -17.91 -1.18 0.09
N GLU A 116 -18.84 -1.81 0.79
CA GLU A 116 -18.61 -3.07 1.51
C GLU A 116 -19.75 -4.04 1.18
N CYS A 117 -19.42 -5.23 0.69
CA CYS A 117 -20.38 -6.31 0.50
C CYS A 117 -20.39 -7.22 1.72
N LYS A 118 -21.46 -7.15 2.51
CA LYS A 118 -21.70 -8.10 3.61
C LYS A 118 -22.36 -9.35 3.05
N ILE A 119 -21.59 -10.43 2.96
CA ILE A 119 -22.11 -11.70 2.48
C ILE A 119 -23.02 -12.27 3.57
N SER A 120 -24.29 -12.47 3.26
CA SER A 120 -25.18 -13.21 4.15
C SER A 120 -24.75 -14.68 4.14
N HIS A 121 -23.87 -15.07 5.06
CA HIS A 121 -23.80 -16.46 5.44
C HIS A 121 -25.17 -16.78 6.04
N THR A 122 -25.98 -17.57 5.33
CA THR A 122 -26.99 -18.34 6.03
C THR A 122 -26.26 -19.03 7.17
N LYS A 123 -26.74 -18.84 8.40
CA LYS A 123 -26.24 -19.55 9.59
C LYS A 123 -26.55 -21.04 9.41
N ALA A 124 -25.97 -21.68 8.40
CA ALA A 124 -25.82 -23.11 8.36
C ALA A 124 -24.87 -23.40 9.51
N LYS A 125 -25.42 -23.95 10.58
CA LYS A 125 -24.67 -24.70 11.59
C LYS A 125 -24.05 -25.92 10.88
N SER A 126 -23.15 -25.74 9.92
CA SER A 126 -22.32 -26.83 9.45
C SER A 126 -21.21 -26.98 10.49
N LYS A 127 -21.26 -28.09 11.22
CA LYS A 127 -20.10 -28.62 11.97
C LYS A 127 -19.04 -29.15 10.98
N GLY A 128 -18.69 -28.36 9.97
CA GLY A 128 -17.83 -28.74 8.84
C GLY A 128 -16.63 -27.80 8.71
N VAL A 129 -15.64 -28.25 7.92
CA VAL A 129 -14.35 -27.58 7.67
C VAL A 129 -14.52 -26.18 7.04
N ASP A 130 -15.66 -25.90 6.41
CA ASP A 130 -16.02 -24.65 5.73
C ASP A 130 -15.99 -23.37 6.60
N GLY A 131 -15.76 -23.47 7.91
CA GLY A 131 -15.56 -22.33 8.80
C GLY A 131 -14.18 -22.25 9.46
N ILE A 132 -13.31 -23.26 9.31
CA ILE A 132 -12.00 -23.29 9.98
C ILE A 132 -11.07 -22.26 9.34
N ILE A 133 -11.03 -22.20 8.02
CA ILE A 133 -10.16 -21.26 7.28
C ILE A 133 -10.69 -19.82 7.40
N ASP A 134 -12.02 -19.65 7.45
CA ASP A 134 -12.68 -18.35 7.64
C ASP A 134 -12.57 -17.81 9.09
N THR A 135 -12.17 -18.64 10.05
CA THR A 135 -12.00 -18.25 11.46
C THR A 135 -10.55 -18.03 11.86
N ILE A 136 -9.60 -18.53 11.08
CA ILE A 136 -8.18 -18.28 11.32
C ILE A 136 -7.83 -17.03 10.54
N ASP A 137 -7.64 -15.92 11.26
CA ASP A 137 -6.98 -14.74 10.71
C ASP A 137 -5.50 -15.07 10.51
N ILE A 138 -5.26 -15.75 9.40
CA ILE A 138 -3.95 -16.24 8.99
C ILE A 138 -3.00 -15.02 8.81
N ILE A 139 -3.49 -13.88 8.30
CA ILE A 139 -2.68 -12.67 8.13
C ILE A 139 -2.39 -11.99 9.47
N GLY A 140 -3.37 -11.84 10.34
CA GLY A 140 -3.18 -11.34 11.71
C GLY A 140 -2.33 -12.26 12.59
N SER A 141 -2.22 -13.54 12.22
CA SER A 141 -1.31 -14.49 12.88
C SER A 141 0.14 -14.38 12.41
N MET A 142 0.41 -13.64 11.32
CA MET A 142 1.78 -13.42 10.85
C MET A 142 2.51 -12.47 11.82
N PRO A 143 3.73 -12.82 12.26
CA PRO A 143 4.49 -11.96 13.14
C PRO A 143 4.82 -10.65 12.43
N ALA A 144 4.56 -9.51 13.08
CA ALA A 144 4.89 -8.21 12.51
C ALA A 144 6.39 -8.15 12.14
N LEU A 145 6.66 -7.66 10.93
CA LEU A 145 8.02 -7.32 10.51
C LEU A 145 8.45 -6.07 11.29
N ARG A 146 8.91 -6.25 12.54
CA ARG A 146 9.45 -5.13 13.33
C ARG A 146 10.64 -4.54 12.58
N SER A 147 10.56 -3.28 12.17
CA SER A 147 11.72 -2.54 11.69
C SER A 147 12.64 -2.28 12.88
N SER A 148 13.96 -2.28 12.63
CA SER A 148 14.95 -1.91 13.65
C SER A 148 15.11 -0.38 13.78
N ILE A 149 14.17 0.41 13.25
CA ILE A 149 14.11 1.86 13.44
C ILE A 149 12.94 2.12 14.39
N GLY A 150 13.26 2.50 15.63
CA GLY A 150 12.25 2.95 16.57
C GLY A 150 11.63 4.25 16.07
N ASN A 151 10.30 4.36 16.19
CA ASN A 151 9.56 5.59 16.45
C ASN A 151 10.39 6.88 16.46
N VAL A 152 10.67 7.46 15.30
CA VAL A 152 11.07 8.87 15.23
C VAL A 152 9.80 9.67 15.01
N LYS A 153 9.15 10.02 16.14
CA LYS A 153 8.28 11.19 16.19
C LYS A 153 9.08 12.39 15.69
N GLY A 154 8.42 13.22 14.88
CA GLY A 154 9.05 14.21 14.02
C GLY A 154 10.12 15.11 14.64
N MET A 155 11.08 15.49 13.80
CA MET A 155 11.72 16.79 13.87
C MET A 155 12.22 17.21 12.49
N SER A 156 11.99 18.47 12.19
CA SER A 156 12.26 19.26 10.99
C SER A 156 13.71 19.26 10.44
N ASN A 157 13.79 19.37 9.10
CA ASN A 157 14.76 20.13 8.27
C ASN A 157 16.28 19.97 8.51
N LYS A 158 17.00 19.49 7.48
CA LYS A 158 17.91 20.32 6.67
C LYS A 158 18.50 19.55 5.47
N LYS A 159 18.36 20.14 4.28
CA LYS A 159 19.00 19.76 3.02
C LYS A 159 20.53 19.99 3.09
N ASN A 160 21.30 19.09 2.47
CA ASN A 160 22.27 19.49 1.45
C ASN A 160 22.60 18.30 0.50
N PRO A 161 22.87 18.58 -0.79
CA PRO A 161 22.95 17.60 -1.87
C PRO A 161 24.39 17.13 -2.13
N ASP A 162 24.54 15.97 -2.78
CA ASP A 162 25.48 15.70 -3.88
C ASP A 162 25.85 14.20 -3.94
N SER A 163 25.33 13.48 -4.92
CA SER A 163 26.12 12.69 -5.88
C SER A 163 25.21 11.81 -6.74
N ASN A 164 25.11 12.16 -8.02
CA ASN A 164 24.50 11.37 -9.09
C ASN A 164 25.25 10.04 -9.30
N THR A 165 24.52 8.98 -9.66
CA THR A 165 24.75 8.19 -10.88
C THR A 165 23.57 7.26 -11.20
N HIS A 166 23.11 7.34 -12.45
CA HIS A 166 22.08 6.54 -13.16
C HIS A 166 22.43 5.02 -13.18
N THR A 167 21.54 4.05 -13.44
CA THR A 167 20.76 3.83 -14.69
C THR A 167 19.69 2.72 -14.57
N ASN A 168 18.57 2.98 -15.27
CA ASN A 168 17.43 2.16 -15.74
C ASN A 168 17.56 0.62 -15.91
N ILE A 169 16.42 -0.09 -15.79
CA ILE A 169 15.67 -0.74 -16.91
C ILE A 169 14.24 -1.16 -16.45
N ASN A 170 13.24 -0.82 -17.28
CA ASN A 170 11.81 -1.14 -17.17
C ASN A 170 11.50 -2.62 -17.46
N THR A 171 10.50 -3.20 -16.78
CA THR A 171 9.39 -3.96 -17.40
C THR A 171 8.25 -4.24 -16.39
N GLY A 172 7.00 -3.95 -16.78
CA GLY A 172 5.76 -4.64 -16.36
C GLY A 172 5.25 -4.51 -14.91
N LEU A 173 4.13 -3.79 -14.73
CA LEU A 173 3.29 -3.71 -13.51
C LEU A 173 4.05 -3.24 -12.24
N LYS A 174 4.21 -1.92 -12.11
CA LYS A 174 4.77 -1.27 -10.92
C LYS A 174 3.75 -1.27 -9.78
N PHE A 175 3.79 -2.28 -8.93
CA PHE A 175 3.54 -2.04 -7.52
C PHE A 175 4.70 -1.16 -7.04
N ILE A 176 4.39 0.01 -6.48
CA ILE A 176 5.41 0.87 -5.89
C ILE A 176 5.93 0.12 -4.65
N ASP A 177 6.99 -0.65 -4.84
CA ASP A 177 7.84 -1.16 -3.77
C ASP A 177 8.65 0.05 -3.26
N ASP A 178 7.99 0.96 -2.53
CA ASP A 178 8.67 2.11 -1.92
C ASP A 178 9.77 1.60 -0.99
N GLU A 179 10.96 2.17 -1.18
CA GLU A 179 12.18 1.61 -0.62
C GLU A 179 12.32 1.79 0.89
N ASP A 180 11.50 2.64 1.51
CA ASP A 180 11.64 3.07 2.92
C ASP A 180 10.33 3.20 3.73
N ASP A 181 9.17 2.77 3.22
CA ASP A 181 7.92 2.94 3.99
C ASP A 181 7.63 1.75 4.93
N ASP A 182 7.92 1.99 6.21
CA ASP A 182 7.47 1.23 7.38
C ASP A 182 5.93 1.29 7.48
N TYR A 183 5.24 0.34 6.87
CA TYR A 183 3.80 0.15 7.07
C TYR A 183 3.57 -0.65 8.36
N PRO A 184 3.09 -0.04 9.47
CA PRO A 184 2.62 -0.83 10.59
C PRO A 184 1.48 -1.72 10.10
N HIS A 185 1.61 -3.02 10.32
CA HIS A 185 0.45 -3.90 10.31
C HIS A 185 -0.49 -3.35 11.39
N ASP A 186 -1.69 -2.90 10.99
CA ASP A 186 -2.76 -2.69 11.94
C ASP A 186 -3.10 -4.07 12.53
N GLU A 187 -2.47 -4.39 13.67
CA GLU A 187 -2.75 -5.58 14.51
C GLU A 187 -4.13 -5.47 15.19
N GLU A 188 -4.79 -4.31 15.09
CA GLU A 188 -6.05 -4.04 15.77
C GLU A 188 -7.20 -3.86 14.76
N ASP A 189 -8.15 -4.80 14.83
CA ASP A 189 -9.54 -4.72 14.34
C ASP A 189 -9.90 -5.12 12.89
N ASP A 190 -9.22 -6.08 12.25
CA ASP A 190 -9.78 -6.79 11.08
C ASP A 190 -10.72 -7.95 11.48
N LYS A 191 -11.63 -7.73 12.44
CA LYS A 191 -12.75 -8.67 12.71
C LYS A 191 -13.75 -8.75 11.54
N ASP A 192 -13.59 -7.88 10.53
CA ASP A 192 -14.46 -7.74 9.36
C ASP A 192 -13.89 -8.41 8.10
N ASP A 193 -13.03 -9.42 8.26
CA ASP A 193 -12.47 -10.26 7.20
C ASP A 193 -13.54 -11.08 6.41
N LYS A 194 -14.82 -10.94 6.79
CA LYS A 194 -16.00 -11.58 6.17
C LYS A 194 -16.68 -10.74 5.11
N SER A 195 -16.22 -9.51 4.90
CA SER A 195 -16.81 -8.57 3.96
C SER A 195 -15.86 -8.31 2.80
N LEU A 196 -16.38 -8.31 1.57
CA LEU A 196 -15.60 -7.91 0.42
C LEU A 196 -15.64 -6.38 0.32
N ASN A 197 -14.52 -5.74 0.66
CA ASN A 197 -14.34 -4.31 0.47
C ASN A 197 -14.04 -4.02 -1.00
N VAL A 198 -14.76 -3.05 -1.57
CA VAL A 198 -14.64 -2.65 -2.97
C VAL A 198 -14.50 -1.14 -3.05
N ILE A 199 -13.40 -0.66 -3.60
CA ILE A 199 -13.23 0.74 -4.01
C ILE A 199 -13.42 0.78 -5.52
N LEU A 200 -14.27 1.70 -5.98
CA LEU A 200 -14.47 1.95 -7.40
C LEU A 200 -13.90 3.34 -7.70
N ALA A 201 -13.07 3.41 -8.74
CA ALA A 201 -12.52 4.66 -9.25
C ALA A 201 -13.00 4.85 -10.69
N GLY A 202 -13.42 6.07 -10.99
CA GLY A 202 -13.66 6.51 -12.36
C GLY A 202 -12.54 7.44 -12.79
N SER A 203 -12.24 7.47 -14.07
CA SER A 203 -11.20 8.31 -14.64
C SER A 203 -11.74 9.48 -15.47
N ASN A 204 -10.83 10.37 -15.87
CA ASN A 204 -11.10 11.42 -16.84
C ASN A 204 -11.27 10.89 -18.29
N ASP A 205 -10.73 9.71 -18.60
CA ASP A 205 -10.78 9.10 -19.94
C ASP A 205 -11.97 8.14 -20.16
N GLY A 206 -12.76 7.89 -19.12
CA GLY A 206 -13.93 7.02 -19.17
C GLY A 206 -13.67 5.56 -18.78
N SER A 207 -12.45 5.23 -18.35
CA SER A 207 -12.12 3.93 -17.75
C SER A 207 -12.62 3.81 -16.31
N LEU A 208 -13.02 2.60 -15.95
CA LEU A 208 -13.37 2.23 -14.58
C LEU A 208 -12.26 1.36 -14.00
N THR A 209 -11.97 1.56 -12.72
CA THR A 209 -11.06 0.73 -11.94
C THR A 209 -11.80 0.18 -10.73
N TYR A 210 -11.63 -1.12 -10.48
CA TYR A 210 -12.17 -1.80 -9.31
C TYR A 210 -11.02 -2.29 -8.45
N ILE A 211 -11.07 -1.99 -7.15
CA ILE A 211 -10.06 -2.43 -6.19
C ILE A 211 -10.76 -3.29 -5.14
N PHE A 212 -10.47 -4.58 -5.18
CA PHE A 212 -11.00 -5.57 -4.24
C PHE A 212 -10.04 -5.77 -3.06
N GLY A 213 -10.58 -5.96 -1.86
CA GLY A 213 -9.78 -6.23 -0.66
C GLY A 213 -8.75 -5.14 -0.35
N ASN A 214 -8.97 -3.92 -0.84
CA ASN A 214 -8.07 -2.77 -0.75
C ASN A 214 -6.69 -2.98 -1.42
N ILE A 215 -6.54 -3.98 -2.28
CA ILE A 215 -5.24 -4.30 -2.91
C ILE A 215 -5.32 -4.85 -4.33
N PHE A 216 -6.35 -5.61 -4.64
CA PHE A 216 -6.44 -6.33 -5.89
C PHE A 216 -7.08 -5.41 -6.93
N VAL A 217 -6.22 -4.72 -7.67
CA VAL A 217 -6.61 -3.69 -8.65
C VAL A 217 -6.93 -4.32 -10.00
N ILE A 218 -8.10 -3.97 -10.53
CA ILE A 218 -8.57 -4.29 -11.88
C ILE A 218 -8.80 -2.96 -12.61
N ASP A 219 -7.79 -2.55 -13.37
CA ASP A 219 -7.77 -1.29 -14.14
C ASP A 219 -8.32 -1.47 -15.55
N ASP A 220 -8.48 -0.36 -16.28
CA ASP A 220 -8.76 -0.33 -17.73
C ASP A 220 -10.03 -1.11 -18.11
N ILE A 221 -11.10 -0.91 -17.34
CA ILE A 221 -12.41 -1.48 -17.65
C ILE A 221 -13.15 -0.50 -18.56
N CYS A 222 -12.92 -0.64 -19.87
CA CYS A 222 -13.57 0.16 -20.90
C CYS A 222 -14.85 -0.53 -21.36
N ILE A 223 -16.00 0.07 -21.04
CA ILE A 223 -17.30 -0.53 -21.31
C ILE A 223 -17.87 0.03 -22.62
N ASN A 224 -17.84 -0.79 -23.67
CA ASN A 224 -18.55 -0.63 -24.95
C ASN A 224 -18.41 0.73 -25.67
N ASN A 225 -17.24 1.38 -25.63
CA ASN A 225 -16.92 2.67 -26.28
C ASN A 225 -17.81 3.88 -25.91
N ASN A 226 -18.90 3.68 -25.17
CA ASN A 226 -19.84 4.75 -24.78
C ASN A 226 -19.22 5.78 -23.85
N PHE A 227 -18.15 5.39 -23.16
CA PHE A 227 -17.43 6.28 -22.25
C PHE A 227 -16.17 6.88 -22.88
N ASN A 228 -15.85 6.57 -24.15
CA ASN A 228 -14.62 7.07 -24.77
C ASN A 228 -14.68 8.61 -24.81
N ASN A 229 -13.68 9.25 -24.21
CA ASN A 229 -13.60 10.70 -24.04
C ASN A 229 -14.71 11.30 -23.15
N SER A 230 -15.32 10.49 -22.28
CA SER A 230 -16.26 10.99 -21.27
C SER A 230 -15.61 10.96 -19.88
N LYS A 231 -15.75 12.05 -19.14
CA LYS A 231 -15.28 12.13 -17.77
C LYS A 231 -16.28 11.45 -16.87
N ILE A 232 -15.84 10.44 -16.10
CA ILE A 232 -16.72 9.83 -15.09
C ILE A 232 -16.82 10.81 -13.92
N ILE A 233 -18.04 11.21 -13.54
CA ILE A 233 -18.26 12.16 -12.45
C ILE A 233 -18.49 11.42 -11.15
N GLU A 234 -19.35 10.39 -11.17
CA GLU A 234 -19.77 9.70 -9.96
C GLU A 234 -20.14 8.25 -10.26
N ILE A 235 -19.81 7.37 -9.31
CA ILE A 235 -20.17 5.96 -9.34
C ILE A 235 -20.94 5.65 -8.06
N ILE A 236 -22.18 5.20 -8.20
CA ILE A 236 -23.02 4.81 -7.06
C ILE A 236 -23.46 3.37 -7.26
N PRO A 237 -23.04 2.44 -6.40
CA PRO A 237 -23.57 1.09 -6.43
C PRO A 237 -24.84 0.94 -5.61
N ASN A 238 -25.60 -0.12 -5.88
CA ASN A 238 -26.69 -0.51 -5.00
C ASN A 238 -26.19 -1.14 -3.69
N LYS A 239 -27.08 -1.25 -2.69
CA LYS A 239 -26.76 -1.81 -1.36
C LYS A 239 -26.13 -3.21 -1.42
N SER A 240 -26.45 -4.01 -2.44
CA SER A 240 -25.94 -5.38 -2.61
C SER A 240 -24.71 -5.48 -3.53
N LEU A 241 -24.21 -4.38 -4.09
CA LEU A 241 -23.16 -4.36 -5.13
C LEU A 241 -23.44 -5.22 -6.38
N THR A 242 -24.70 -5.58 -6.64
CA THR A 242 -25.07 -6.32 -7.85
C THR A 242 -25.15 -5.42 -9.07
N TYR A 243 -25.43 -4.13 -8.85
CA TYR A 243 -25.54 -3.14 -9.91
C TYR A 243 -24.78 -1.88 -9.54
N GLN A 244 -24.13 -1.30 -10.53
CA GLN A 244 -23.44 -0.03 -10.40
C GLN A 244 -23.99 0.97 -11.41
N TYR A 245 -24.22 2.19 -10.94
CA TYR A 245 -24.73 3.26 -11.75
C TYR A 245 -23.62 4.28 -11.93
N VAL A 246 -23.22 4.49 -13.18
CA VAL A 246 -22.11 5.37 -13.56
C VAL A 246 -22.70 6.60 -14.23
N LEU A 247 -22.38 7.77 -13.70
CA LEU A 247 -22.63 9.06 -14.32
C LEU A 247 -21.36 9.51 -15.03
N ALA A 248 -21.44 9.71 -16.35
CA ALA A 248 -20.36 10.30 -17.13
C ALA A 248 -20.82 11.57 -17.85
N GLU A 249 -19.90 12.51 -18.04
CA GLU A 249 -20.11 13.75 -18.80
C GLU A 249 -19.32 13.70 -20.09
N SER A 250 -20.02 14.03 -21.18
CA SER A 250 -19.49 14.17 -22.53
C SER A 250 -19.88 15.54 -23.09
N GLU A 251 -19.31 15.91 -24.25
CA GLU A 251 -19.72 17.13 -24.95
C GLU A 251 -21.23 17.17 -25.29
N ALA A 252 -21.85 16.00 -25.47
CA ALA A 252 -23.27 15.87 -25.81
C ALA A 252 -24.23 15.98 -24.60
N GLY A 253 -23.70 15.89 -23.37
CA GLY A 253 -24.48 15.87 -22.14
C GLY A 253 -24.04 14.77 -21.17
N PHE A 254 -24.93 14.41 -20.25
CA PHE A 254 -24.69 13.39 -19.23
C PHE A 254 -25.15 12.02 -19.73
N SER A 255 -24.39 10.97 -19.44
CA SER A 255 -24.84 9.59 -19.60
C SER A 255 -24.96 8.91 -18.25
N VAL A 256 -26.09 8.22 -18.03
CA VAL A 256 -26.33 7.37 -16.87
C VAL A 256 -26.39 5.94 -17.36
N SER A 257 -25.43 5.13 -16.92
CA SER A 257 -25.28 3.74 -17.34
C SER A 257 -25.43 2.80 -16.17
N LYS A 258 -26.19 1.72 -16.36
CA LYS A 258 -26.35 0.62 -15.40
C LYS A 258 -25.45 -0.53 -15.79
N LEU A 259 -24.49 -0.83 -14.92
CA LEU A 259 -23.58 -1.95 -15.00
C LEU A 259 -24.06 -3.09 -14.10
N SER A 260 -24.00 -4.30 -14.62
CA SER A 260 -24.25 -5.54 -13.88
C SER A 260 -22.94 -6.07 -13.33
N THR A 261 -22.89 -6.19 -12.00
CA THR A 261 -21.81 -6.79 -11.22
C THR A 261 -22.39 -7.89 -10.33
N GLN A 262 -23.32 -8.67 -10.90
CA GLN A 262 -24.09 -9.69 -10.21
C GLN A 262 -23.18 -10.74 -9.54
N PHE A 263 -22.01 -11.02 -10.14
CA PHE A 263 -21.02 -11.96 -9.62
C PHE A 263 -20.52 -11.60 -8.22
N ILE A 264 -20.47 -10.31 -7.86
CA ILE A 264 -19.97 -9.86 -6.54
C ILE A 264 -20.82 -10.43 -5.39
N TYR A 265 -22.14 -10.52 -5.58
CA TYR A 265 -23.08 -10.95 -4.54
C TYR A 265 -23.66 -12.34 -4.77
N ASN A 266 -24.05 -12.66 -6.01
CA ASN A 266 -24.70 -13.93 -6.32
C ASN A 266 -23.70 -15.07 -6.45
N ASP A 267 -22.50 -14.79 -6.97
CA ASP A 267 -21.49 -15.82 -7.14
C ASP A 267 -20.51 -15.84 -5.97
N LYS A 268 -20.79 -16.79 -5.06
CA LYS A 268 -19.95 -17.03 -3.90
C LYS A 268 -18.56 -17.54 -4.27
N ILE A 269 -18.41 -18.20 -5.42
CA ILE A 269 -17.12 -18.77 -5.85
C ILE A 269 -16.21 -17.63 -6.31
N MET A 270 -16.64 -16.78 -7.25
CA MET A 270 -15.84 -15.64 -7.70
C MET A 270 -15.54 -14.67 -6.56
N ASN A 271 -16.48 -14.42 -5.64
CA ASN A 271 -16.21 -13.59 -4.47
C ASN A 271 -15.06 -14.18 -3.61
N LYS A 272 -15.10 -15.48 -3.31
CA LYS A 272 -14.01 -16.16 -2.59
C LYS A 272 -12.70 -16.12 -3.38
N VAL A 273 -12.73 -16.27 -4.70
CA VAL A 273 -11.55 -16.13 -5.57
C VAL A 273 -10.93 -14.74 -5.43
N LEU A 274 -11.73 -13.68 -5.44
CA LEU A 274 -11.28 -12.29 -5.26
C LEU A 274 -10.70 -12.04 -3.85
N MET A 275 -11.33 -12.59 -2.81
CA MET A 275 -10.82 -12.52 -1.45
C MET A 275 -9.47 -13.23 -1.32
N ILE A 276 -9.36 -14.47 -1.80
CA ILE A 276 -8.13 -15.25 -1.76
C ILE A 276 -7.03 -14.58 -2.59
N SER A 277 -7.35 -14.01 -3.76
CA SER A 277 -6.40 -13.28 -4.59
C SER A 277 -5.84 -12.05 -3.86
N SER A 278 -6.72 -11.31 -3.17
CA SER A 278 -6.30 -10.17 -2.32
C SER A 278 -5.37 -10.62 -1.18
N LYS A 279 -5.69 -11.74 -0.53
CA LYS A 279 -4.88 -12.34 0.55
C LYS A 279 -3.51 -12.82 0.04
N LEU A 280 -3.47 -13.53 -1.09
CA LEU A 280 -2.23 -13.98 -1.74
C LEU A 280 -1.31 -12.79 -2.08
N LEU A 281 -1.89 -11.70 -2.57
CA LEU A 281 -1.11 -10.51 -2.92
C LEU A 281 -0.56 -9.81 -1.66
N ASN A 282 -1.33 -9.74 -0.57
CA ASN A 282 -0.83 -9.27 0.73
C ASN A 282 0.35 -10.11 1.24
N VAL A 283 0.24 -11.45 1.19
CA VAL A 283 1.31 -12.36 1.63
C VAL A 283 2.55 -12.21 0.73
N MET A 284 2.37 -11.94 -0.57
CA MET A 284 3.50 -11.68 -1.48
C MET A 284 4.26 -10.41 -1.12
N LEU A 285 3.55 -9.32 -0.84
CA LEU A 285 4.19 -8.09 -0.38
C LEU A 285 4.94 -8.30 0.94
N TYR A 286 4.34 -9.04 1.86
CA TYR A 286 4.99 -9.38 3.13
C TYR A 286 6.27 -10.22 2.90
N LEU A 287 6.20 -11.24 2.04
CA LEU A 287 7.34 -12.09 1.69
C LEU A 287 8.48 -11.27 1.08
N LYS A 288 8.19 -10.40 0.10
CA LYS A 288 9.17 -9.48 -0.49
C LYS A 288 9.84 -8.59 0.56
N ARG A 289 9.08 -8.05 1.51
CA ARG A 289 9.64 -7.24 2.60
C ARG A 289 10.55 -8.06 3.51
N ALA A 290 10.16 -9.29 3.83
CA ALA A 290 10.98 -10.20 4.62
C ALA A 290 12.30 -10.55 3.91
N THR A 291 12.27 -10.78 2.60
CA THR A 291 13.49 -11.04 1.83
C THR A 291 14.38 -9.80 1.71
N LYS A 292 13.82 -8.60 1.50
CA LYS A 292 14.58 -7.33 1.52
C LYS A 292 15.25 -7.09 2.88
N LYS A 293 14.54 -7.35 3.98
CA LYS A 293 15.12 -7.25 5.34
C LYS A 293 16.29 -8.21 5.55
N LEU A 294 16.20 -9.43 5.02
CA LEU A 294 17.28 -10.39 5.02
C LEU A 294 18.49 -9.88 4.21
N ASP A 295 18.26 -9.27 3.04
CA ASP A 295 19.30 -8.65 2.21
C ASP A 295 20.10 -7.62 2.97
N ASN A 296 19.38 -6.66 3.57
CA ASN A 296 20.00 -5.49 4.18
C ASN A 296 20.91 -5.91 5.35
N LYS A 297 20.50 -6.91 6.14
CA LYS A 297 21.33 -7.43 7.23
C LYS A 297 22.51 -8.26 6.73
N TYR A 298 22.34 -9.03 5.66
CA TYR A 298 23.42 -9.80 5.03
C TYR A 298 24.51 -8.87 4.48
N LYS A 299 24.11 -7.85 3.70
CA LYS A 299 25.02 -6.84 3.12
C LYS A 299 25.87 -6.17 4.21
N LEU A 300 25.25 -5.66 5.28
CA LEU A 300 25.97 -5.02 6.38
C LEU A 300 27.07 -5.89 7.02
N TYR A 301 26.82 -7.20 7.16
CA TYR A 301 27.81 -8.14 7.69
C TYR A 301 28.90 -8.48 6.67
N MET A 302 28.51 -8.74 5.42
CA MET A 302 29.44 -9.14 4.37
C MET A 302 30.34 -8.01 3.92
N ASP A 303 29.83 -6.79 3.76
CA ASP A 303 30.62 -5.63 3.34
C ASP A 303 31.72 -5.34 4.36
N TYR A 304 31.42 -5.48 5.65
CA TYR A 304 32.42 -5.36 6.71
C TYR A 304 33.45 -6.48 6.65
N THR A 305 33.00 -7.73 6.45
CA THR A 305 33.87 -8.92 6.36
C THR A 305 34.85 -8.80 5.19
N ILE A 306 34.33 -8.48 4.01
CA ILE A 306 35.13 -8.28 2.78
C ILE A 306 36.11 -7.13 2.98
N ARG A 307 35.64 -5.98 3.47
CA ARG A 307 36.50 -4.82 3.71
C ARG A 307 37.65 -5.12 4.68
N ILE A 308 37.39 -5.83 5.76
CA ILE A 308 38.44 -6.19 6.74
C ILE A 308 39.49 -7.11 6.11
N ILE A 309 39.09 -8.02 5.24
CA ILE A 309 40.01 -8.97 4.60
C ILE A 309 40.77 -8.32 3.44
N GLU A 310 40.15 -7.42 2.69
CA GLU A 310 40.83 -6.65 1.64
C GLU A 310 41.90 -5.70 2.19
N LEU A 311 41.76 -5.22 3.43
CA LEU A 311 42.85 -4.48 4.09
C LEU A 311 44.11 -5.34 4.28
N LEU A 312 43.97 -6.66 4.46
CA LEU A 312 45.12 -7.56 4.53
C LEU A 312 45.82 -7.68 3.17
N ARG A 313 45.05 -7.72 2.06
CA ARG A 313 45.60 -7.72 0.70
C ARG A 313 46.50 -6.50 0.46
N GLY A 314 46.05 -5.33 0.90
CA GLY A 314 46.83 -4.08 0.81
C GLY A 314 48.16 -4.15 1.57
N GLU A 315 48.14 -4.62 2.81
CA GLU A 315 49.36 -4.76 3.63
C GLU A 315 50.34 -5.79 3.07
N ILE A 316 49.85 -6.90 2.48
CA ILE A 316 50.71 -7.89 1.82
C ILE A 316 51.43 -7.26 0.63
N ALA A 317 50.70 -6.49 -0.20
CA ALA A 317 51.28 -5.79 -1.34
C ALA A 317 52.33 -4.74 -0.92
N GLU A 318 52.09 -3.97 0.14
CA GLU A 318 53.04 -2.99 0.66
C GLU A 318 54.30 -3.63 1.26
N ASP A 319 54.16 -4.72 2.02
CA ASP A 319 55.30 -5.45 2.57
C ASP A 319 56.15 -6.10 1.45
N GLU A 320 55.53 -6.54 0.35
CA GLU A 320 56.24 -7.02 -0.84
C GLU A 320 57.03 -5.90 -1.55
N GLU A 321 56.43 -4.72 -1.77
CA GLU A 321 57.11 -3.57 -2.39
C GLU A 321 58.33 -3.11 -1.57
N ASN A 322 58.21 -3.09 -0.24
CA ASN A 322 59.32 -2.74 0.64
C ASN A 322 60.48 -3.75 0.55
N ASN A 323 60.17 -5.05 0.42
CA ASN A 323 61.19 -6.11 0.29
C ASN A 323 61.87 -6.15 -1.09
N ILE A 324 61.23 -5.66 -2.16
CA ILE A 324 61.81 -5.57 -3.52
C ILE A 324 62.87 -4.47 -3.60
N SER A 325 62.83 -3.46 -2.72
CA SER A 325 63.82 -2.37 -2.68
C SER A 325 65.19 -2.78 -2.11
N ASP A 326 65.30 -3.97 -1.51
CA ASP A 326 66.55 -4.58 -1.06
C ASP A 326 67.14 -5.49 -2.17
N GLU A 327 68.17 -5.00 -2.88
CA GLU A 327 68.79 -5.57 -4.10
C GLU A 327 69.34 -7.04 -4.03
N ASN A 328 69.12 -7.82 -2.97
CA ASN A 328 69.82 -9.10 -2.76
C ASN A 328 68.97 -10.37 -2.64
N ASN A 329 67.65 -10.34 -2.89
CA ASN A 329 66.84 -11.58 -2.85
C ASN A 329 66.39 -12.06 -4.24
N ILE A 330 66.68 -13.34 -4.48
CA ILE A 330 66.34 -14.12 -5.67
C ILE A 330 64.82 -14.07 -5.87
N LYS A 331 64.38 -13.66 -7.06
CA LYS A 331 62.98 -13.66 -7.49
C LYS A 331 62.40 -15.07 -7.43
N PHE A 332 61.67 -15.39 -6.37
CA PHE A 332 60.75 -16.52 -6.37
C PHE A 332 59.42 -16.03 -6.97
N GLU A 333 59.05 -16.61 -8.11
CA GLU A 333 57.86 -16.31 -8.91
C GLU A 333 56.55 -16.80 -8.26
N SER A 334 56.23 -16.38 -7.04
CA SER A 334 54.88 -16.59 -6.49
C SER A 334 54.37 -15.31 -5.83
N ASN A 335 54.07 -14.31 -6.66
CA ASN A 335 53.34 -13.10 -6.26
C ASN A 335 51.88 -13.48 -5.95
N ASN A 336 51.64 -14.13 -4.82
CA ASN A 336 50.29 -14.44 -4.38
C ASN A 336 49.87 -13.44 -3.31
N THR A 337 49.29 -12.32 -3.75
CA THR A 337 48.73 -11.29 -2.86
C THR A 337 47.38 -11.69 -2.27
N ASP A 338 46.95 -12.96 -2.41
CA ASP A 338 45.68 -13.44 -1.88
C ASP A 338 45.70 -13.48 -0.33
N PRO A 339 44.90 -12.63 0.35
CA PRO A 339 44.85 -12.60 1.81
C PRO A 339 44.36 -13.93 2.40
N ILE A 340 43.59 -14.72 1.64
CA ILE A 340 43.10 -16.02 2.11
C ILE A 340 44.22 -17.06 2.13
N TYR A 341 45.16 -17.00 1.17
CA TYR A 341 46.31 -17.90 1.16
C TYR A 341 47.21 -17.65 2.37
N ASP A 342 47.48 -16.38 2.70
CA ASP A 342 48.30 -16.02 3.87
C ASP A 342 47.63 -16.45 5.19
N LEU A 343 46.31 -16.25 5.32
CA LEU A 343 45.55 -16.74 6.48
C LEU A 343 45.51 -18.28 6.56
N TYR A 344 45.50 -18.97 5.42
CA TYR A 344 45.55 -20.42 5.35
C TYR A 344 46.93 -20.97 5.72
N ASP A 345 48.01 -20.29 5.29
CA ASP A 345 49.37 -20.63 5.71
C ASP A 345 49.54 -20.42 7.22
N LEU A 346 49.12 -19.27 7.74
CA LEU A 346 49.09 -18.98 9.18
C LEU A 346 48.36 -20.06 9.99
N LEU A 347 47.25 -20.58 9.47
CA LEU A 347 46.48 -21.64 10.12
C LEU A 347 47.25 -22.98 10.19
N LEU A 348 48.07 -23.30 9.18
CA LEU A 348 48.80 -24.56 9.08
C LEU A 348 50.16 -24.51 9.78
N THR A 349 50.91 -23.43 9.59
CA THR A 349 52.30 -23.29 10.04
C THR A 349 52.40 -22.60 11.39
N GLY A 350 51.40 -21.79 11.75
CA GLY A 350 51.44 -20.88 12.89
C GLY A 350 52.46 -19.75 12.72
N SER A 351 53.06 -19.57 11.54
CA SER A 351 53.99 -18.48 11.28
C SER A 351 53.24 -17.21 10.91
N LEU A 352 53.56 -16.11 11.59
CA LEU A 352 52.93 -14.81 11.36
C LEU A 352 53.77 -13.98 10.39
N SER A 353 53.18 -13.60 9.26
CA SER A 353 53.77 -12.63 8.33
C SER A 353 53.80 -11.23 8.97
N ASN A 354 54.71 -10.35 8.52
CA ASN A 354 54.75 -8.97 9.02
C ASN A 354 53.44 -8.22 8.67
N ALA A 355 52.90 -8.48 7.48
CA ALA A 355 51.63 -7.95 6.99
C ALA A 355 50.46 -8.41 7.86
N THR A 356 50.33 -9.71 8.15
CA THR A 356 49.28 -10.21 9.07
C THR A 356 49.43 -9.64 10.46
N LYS A 357 50.66 -9.42 10.95
CA LYS A 357 50.88 -8.79 12.27
C LYS A 357 50.33 -7.37 12.32
N LYS A 358 50.67 -6.54 11.34
CA LYS A 358 50.15 -5.16 11.22
C LYS A 358 48.64 -5.17 11.04
N TRP A 359 48.13 -5.97 10.12
CA TRP A 359 46.69 -6.13 9.88
C TRP A 359 45.92 -6.45 11.15
N LEU A 360 46.40 -7.44 11.91
CA LEU A 360 45.73 -7.96 13.08
C LEU A 360 45.80 -6.99 14.28
N THR A 361 46.85 -6.19 14.38
CA THR A 361 47.03 -5.20 15.47
C THR A 361 46.40 -3.84 15.17
N ASP A 362 46.61 -3.29 13.97
CA ASP A 362 46.21 -1.92 13.61
C ASP A 362 44.77 -1.83 13.10
N TYR A 363 44.30 -2.82 12.32
CA TYR A 363 42.95 -2.79 11.72
C TYR A 363 41.97 -3.68 12.46
N LEU A 364 42.34 -4.94 12.70
CA LEU A 364 41.46 -5.86 13.40
C LEU A 364 41.35 -5.47 14.86
N SER A 365 42.44 -5.52 15.64
CA SER A 365 42.49 -5.18 17.07
C SER A 365 41.41 -5.86 17.94
N ASP A 366 41.44 -5.67 19.26
CA ASP A 366 40.37 -6.19 20.13
C ASP A 366 39.01 -5.58 19.80
N ARG A 367 38.99 -4.33 19.31
CA ARG A 367 37.76 -3.60 19.02
C ARG A 367 37.13 -4.09 17.72
N GLY A 368 37.91 -4.33 16.68
CA GLY A 368 37.39 -4.80 15.39
C GLY A 368 36.97 -6.27 15.44
N ILE A 369 37.64 -7.14 16.21
CA ILE A 369 37.15 -8.51 16.46
C ILE A 369 35.78 -8.48 17.16
N LYS A 370 35.64 -7.68 18.22
CA LYS A 370 34.35 -7.54 18.94
C LYS A 370 33.26 -6.97 18.02
N ARG A 371 33.60 -6.01 17.16
CA ARG A 371 32.68 -5.46 16.15
C ARG A 371 32.27 -6.52 15.13
N TRP A 372 33.22 -7.28 14.59
CA TRP A 372 32.96 -8.33 13.61
C TRP A 372 32.07 -9.43 14.19
N SER A 373 32.39 -9.91 15.39
CA SER A 373 31.60 -10.89 16.14
C SER A 373 30.18 -10.40 16.41
N LYS A 374 30.02 -9.14 16.81
CA LYS A 374 28.70 -8.53 17.01
C LYS A 374 27.90 -8.44 15.71
N LEU A 375 28.52 -8.03 14.60
CA LEU A 375 27.85 -7.98 13.30
C LEU A 375 27.41 -9.38 12.85
N GLY A 376 28.30 -10.37 12.90
CA GLY A 376 27.99 -11.76 12.52
C GLY A 376 26.87 -12.35 13.37
N SER A 377 26.98 -12.29 14.70
CA SER A 377 25.94 -12.81 15.61
C SER A 377 24.58 -12.14 15.40
N THR A 378 24.56 -10.81 15.18
CA THR A 378 23.30 -10.11 14.86
C THR A 378 22.73 -10.53 13.51
N TYR A 379 23.56 -10.74 12.49
CA TYR A 379 23.11 -11.24 11.19
C TYR A 379 22.53 -12.66 11.31
N PHE A 380 23.28 -13.62 11.84
CA PHE A 380 22.85 -15.02 11.91
C PHE A 380 21.57 -15.21 12.74
N ASN A 381 21.43 -14.48 13.86
CA ASN A 381 20.20 -14.53 14.65
C ASN A 381 19.02 -13.93 13.88
N ASN A 382 19.17 -12.73 13.30
CA ASN A 382 18.10 -12.09 12.53
C ASN A 382 17.71 -12.91 11.29
N ALA A 383 18.68 -13.52 10.62
CA ALA A 383 18.43 -14.35 9.45
C ALA A 383 17.61 -15.59 9.81
N ARG A 384 17.97 -16.31 10.89
CA ARG A 384 17.18 -17.46 11.40
C ARG A 384 15.75 -17.08 11.73
N ILE A 385 15.57 -16.00 12.49
CA ILE A 385 14.25 -15.47 12.84
C ILE A 385 13.46 -15.12 11.57
N THR A 386 14.10 -14.44 10.61
CA THR A 386 13.43 -13.99 9.39
C THR A 386 13.01 -15.16 8.50
N ILE A 387 13.87 -16.16 8.33
CA ILE A 387 13.53 -17.32 7.50
C ILE A 387 12.41 -18.14 8.14
N TYR A 388 12.49 -18.43 9.45
CA TYR A 388 11.51 -19.28 10.11
C TYR A 388 10.17 -18.57 10.35
N ASN A 389 10.18 -17.39 10.98
CA ASN A 389 8.96 -16.70 11.38
C ASN A 389 8.28 -15.96 10.23
N HIS A 390 9.04 -15.47 9.25
CA HIS A 390 8.50 -14.63 8.18
C HIS A 390 8.41 -15.40 6.86
N ILE A 391 9.54 -15.89 6.30
CA ILE A 391 9.56 -16.53 4.97
C ILE A 391 8.78 -17.85 4.98
N ILE A 392 9.14 -18.80 5.85
CA ILE A 392 8.49 -20.12 5.91
C ILE A 392 7.02 -19.99 6.30
N SER A 393 6.69 -19.11 7.25
CA SER A 393 5.31 -18.81 7.61
C SER A 393 4.52 -18.33 6.38
N SER A 394 5.04 -17.35 5.63
CA SER A 394 4.42 -16.87 4.38
C SER A 394 4.19 -18.00 3.37
N LEU A 395 5.16 -18.90 3.21
CA LEU A 395 5.05 -20.04 2.30
C LEU A 395 3.97 -21.04 2.73
N HIS A 396 3.76 -21.26 4.03
CA HIS A 396 2.61 -22.04 4.50
C HIS A 396 1.28 -21.36 4.14
N HIS A 397 1.21 -20.04 4.26
CA HIS A 397 0.00 -19.26 3.95
C HIS A 397 -0.30 -19.32 2.45
N PHE A 398 0.73 -19.16 1.61
CA PHE A 398 0.63 -19.38 0.18
C PHE A 398 0.12 -20.76 -0.16
N PHE A 399 0.64 -21.79 0.49
CA PHE A 399 0.22 -23.17 0.24
C PHE A 399 -1.28 -23.34 0.51
N ILE A 400 -1.77 -22.89 1.67
CA ILE A 400 -3.19 -22.97 2.04
C ILE A 400 -4.06 -22.23 1.01
N TYR A 401 -3.76 -20.96 0.75
CA TYR A 401 -4.56 -20.13 -0.16
C TYR A 401 -4.54 -20.64 -1.60
N LEU A 402 -3.41 -21.14 -2.10
CA LEU A 402 -3.33 -21.72 -3.44
C LEU A 402 -4.08 -23.06 -3.52
N THR A 403 -4.04 -23.88 -2.47
CA THR A 403 -4.84 -25.12 -2.43
C THR A 403 -6.34 -24.85 -2.38
N ASP A 404 -6.76 -23.82 -1.65
CA ASP A 404 -8.16 -23.40 -1.60
C ASP A 404 -8.60 -22.84 -2.97
N LEU A 405 -7.78 -22.00 -3.59
CA LEU A 405 -8.03 -21.47 -4.93
C LEU A 405 -8.13 -22.59 -5.97
N LYS A 406 -7.27 -23.61 -5.87
CA LYS A 406 -7.36 -24.81 -6.71
C LYS A 406 -8.68 -25.55 -6.48
N GLY A 407 -9.08 -25.74 -5.22
CA GLY A 407 -10.35 -26.40 -4.89
C GLY A 407 -11.56 -25.66 -5.47
N LEU A 408 -11.58 -24.33 -5.37
CA LEU A 408 -12.66 -23.50 -5.91
C LEU A 408 -12.73 -23.56 -7.43
N THR A 409 -11.58 -23.51 -8.10
CA THR A 409 -11.53 -23.56 -9.58
C THR A 409 -11.88 -24.93 -10.15
N GLN A 410 -11.68 -26.01 -9.39
CA GLN A 410 -12.08 -27.35 -9.81
C GLN A 410 -13.54 -27.67 -9.50
N TYR A 411 -14.15 -26.99 -8.53
CA TYR A 411 -15.52 -27.27 -8.09
C TYR A 411 -16.58 -26.78 -9.10
N ASP A 412 -16.36 -25.62 -9.73
CA ASP A 412 -17.33 -25.06 -10.66
C ASP A 412 -17.18 -25.68 -12.06
N ILE A 413 -17.81 -26.83 -12.28
CA ILE A 413 -17.80 -27.54 -13.57
C ILE A 413 -18.38 -26.68 -14.70
N ASN A 414 -19.20 -25.67 -14.39
CA ASN A 414 -19.82 -24.80 -15.39
C ASN A 414 -18.88 -23.68 -15.87
N ARG A 415 -17.88 -23.31 -15.06
CA ARG A 415 -16.86 -22.33 -15.41
C ARG A 415 -15.54 -23.05 -15.60
N ASN A 416 -15.17 -23.27 -16.86
CA ASN A 416 -13.85 -23.77 -17.18
C ASN A 416 -12.81 -22.68 -16.90
N PHE A 417 -12.36 -22.57 -15.65
CA PHE A 417 -11.28 -21.66 -15.28
C PHE A 417 -9.99 -22.11 -15.98
N GLU A 418 -9.49 -21.31 -16.92
CA GLU A 418 -8.30 -21.61 -17.72
C GLU A 418 -6.97 -21.42 -16.96
N TYR A 419 -7.02 -21.41 -15.63
CA TYR A 419 -5.87 -21.10 -14.79
C TYR A 419 -5.53 -22.14 -13.70
N THR A 420 -6.14 -23.33 -13.75
CA THR A 420 -5.82 -24.44 -12.83
C THR A 420 -4.36 -24.88 -12.91
N ASP A 421 -3.79 -24.93 -14.12
CA ASP A 421 -2.40 -25.37 -14.33
C ASP A 421 -1.39 -24.36 -13.77
N GLN A 422 -1.71 -23.06 -13.87
CA GLN A 422 -0.91 -21.98 -13.28
C GLN A 422 -0.93 -22.03 -11.76
N ILE A 423 -2.07 -22.38 -11.16
CA ILE A 423 -2.15 -22.59 -9.70
C ILE A 423 -1.25 -23.75 -9.30
N ASP A 424 -1.29 -24.86 -10.04
CA ASP A 424 -0.43 -26.03 -9.77
C ASP A 424 1.07 -25.72 -9.94
N GLU A 425 1.43 -24.89 -10.91
CA GLU A 425 2.79 -24.38 -11.04
C GLU A 425 3.21 -23.56 -9.82
N CYS A 426 2.36 -22.63 -9.35
CA CYS A 426 2.63 -21.82 -8.16
C CYS A 426 2.78 -22.68 -6.90
N ILE A 427 1.96 -23.72 -6.74
CA ILE A 427 2.05 -24.68 -5.62
C ILE A 427 3.40 -25.41 -5.65
N LYS A 428 3.83 -25.92 -6.81
CA LYS A 428 5.13 -26.61 -6.97
C LYS A 428 6.31 -25.68 -6.65
N ILE A 429 6.25 -24.42 -7.08
CA ILE A 429 7.26 -23.41 -6.75
C ILE A 429 7.29 -23.16 -5.24
N CYS A 430 6.14 -23.00 -4.59
CA CYS A 430 6.07 -22.80 -3.14
C CYS A 430 6.67 -23.99 -2.37
N GLN A 431 6.39 -25.22 -2.78
CA GLN A 431 6.96 -26.43 -2.17
C GLN A 431 8.48 -26.50 -2.32
N THR A 432 8.98 -26.20 -3.53
CA THR A 432 10.42 -26.20 -3.81
C THR A 432 11.13 -25.11 -3.02
N PHE A 433 10.53 -23.91 -2.96
CA PHE A 433 11.06 -22.80 -2.20
C PHE A 433 11.06 -23.10 -0.70
N MET A 434 10.00 -23.72 -0.16
CA MET A 434 9.95 -24.11 1.25
C MET A 434 11.04 -25.13 1.60
N LYS A 435 11.25 -26.15 0.75
CA LYS A 435 12.34 -27.11 0.92
C LYS A 435 13.71 -26.42 0.93
N TYR A 436 13.91 -25.48 0.00
CA TYR A 436 15.13 -24.69 -0.05
C TYR A 436 15.32 -23.81 1.20
N ALA A 437 14.26 -23.16 1.69
CA ALA A 437 14.32 -22.34 2.90
C ALA A 437 14.76 -23.14 4.14
N TYR A 438 14.28 -24.38 4.30
CA TYR A 438 14.75 -25.28 5.36
C TYR A 438 16.21 -25.71 5.16
N GLN A 439 16.62 -26.02 3.94
CA GLN A 439 18.01 -26.34 3.63
C GLN A 439 18.94 -25.17 3.94
N PHE A 440 18.56 -23.96 3.51
CA PHE A 440 19.32 -22.74 3.77
C PHE A 440 19.45 -22.44 5.26
N MET A 441 18.43 -22.74 6.09
CA MET A 441 18.58 -22.61 7.55
C MET A 441 19.64 -23.54 8.14
N ILE A 442 19.77 -24.77 7.59
CA ILE A 442 20.80 -25.72 8.02
C ILE A 442 22.18 -25.19 7.63
N GLU A 443 22.34 -24.77 6.37
CA GLU A 443 23.57 -24.16 5.86
C GLU A 443 23.97 -22.90 6.67
N LEU A 444 22.98 -22.07 7.05
CA LEU A 444 23.22 -20.88 7.86
C LEU A 444 23.75 -21.23 9.25
N LYS A 445 23.26 -22.31 9.86
CA LYS A 445 23.77 -22.80 11.14
C LYS A 445 25.22 -23.29 11.03
N GLU A 446 25.55 -24.00 9.95
CA GLU A 446 26.94 -24.43 9.70
C GLU A 446 27.87 -23.23 9.50
N ASN A 447 27.42 -22.22 8.74
CA ASN A 447 28.17 -20.99 8.52
C ASN A 447 28.37 -20.16 9.78
N GLU A 448 27.37 -20.11 10.67
CA GLU A 448 27.51 -19.48 12.00
C GLU A 448 28.62 -20.16 12.81
N GLN A 449 28.68 -21.50 12.80
CA GLN A 449 29.73 -22.25 13.49
C GLN A 449 31.12 -22.01 12.90
N HIS A 450 31.25 -22.04 11.57
CA HIS A 450 32.52 -21.76 10.88
C HIS A 450 33.04 -20.34 11.20
N PHE A 451 32.14 -19.35 11.23
CA PHE A 451 32.46 -17.97 11.60
C PHE A 451 32.91 -17.86 13.06
N GLU A 452 32.18 -18.44 14.01
CA GLU A 452 32.51 -18.39 15.44
C GLU A 452 33.89 -19.00 15.72
N GLN A 453 34.21 -20.14 15.11
CA GLN A 453 35.53 -20.78 15.25
C GLN A 453 36.66 -19.88 14.70
N SER A 454 36.41 -19.18 13.59
CA SER A 454 37.38 -18.28 12.97
C SER A 454 37.65 -17.04 13.82
N ILE A 455 36.61 -16.48 14.44
CA ILE A 455 36.74 -15.37 15.39
C ILE A 455 37.51 -15.79 16.64
N ILE A 456 37.22 -16.98 17.19
CA ILE A 456 37.95 -17.51 18.35
C ILE A 456 39.44 -17.68 18.02
N TRP A 457 39.74 -18.26 16.86
CA TRP A 457 41.12 -18.44 16.39
C TRP A 457 41.87 -17.12 16.25
N LEU A 458 41.32 -16.13 15.53
CA LEU A 458 41.94 -14.82 15.37
C LEU A 458 42.11 -14.08 16.71
N SER A 459 41.14 -14.22 17.62
CA SER A 459 41.24 -13.62 18.96
C SER A 459 42.34 -14.23 19.80
N ASN A 460 42.60 -15.53 19.66
CA ASN A 460 43.67 -16.21 20.36
C ASN A 460 45.05 -15.73 19.85
N ILE A 461 45.20 -15.64 18.53
CA ILE A 461 46.42 -15.10 17.90
C ILE A 461 46.66 -13.65 18.37
N LEU A 462 45.62 -12.81 18.42
CA LEU A 462 45.75 -11.45 18.94
C LEU A 462 46.25 -11.42 20.39
N SER A 463 45.69 -12.30 21.23
CA SER A 463 46.09 -12.38 22.64
C SER A 463 47.55 -12.83 22.80
N GLU A 464 48.01 -13.78 21.99
CA GLU A 464 49.41 -14.24 21.99
C GLU A 464 50.36 -13.09 21.60
N ILE A 465 49.99 -12.26 20.62
CA ILE A 465 50.80 -11.11 20.19
C ILE A 465 50.84 -9.98 21.23
N THR A 466 49.74 -9.76 21.97
CA THR A 466 49.58 -8.58 22.84
C THR A 466 49.95 -8.82 24.29
N THR A 467 49.81 -10.06 24.78
CA THR A 467 50.00 -10.41 26.20
C THR A 467 51.13 -11.40 26.45
N ASP A 468 51.71 -12.00 25.41
CA ASP A 468 52.66 -13.13 25.49
C ASP A 468 52.12 -14.34 26.28
N GLU A 469 50.82 -14.37 26.62
CA GLU A 469 50.17 -15.47 27.32
C GLU A 469 49.55 -16.45 26.32
N LYS A 470 49.98 -17.71 26.37
CA LYS A 470 49.36 -18.79 25.58
C LYS A 470 48.09 -19.27 26.26
N VAL A 471 46.94 -18.77 25.81
CA VAL A 471 45.65 -19.30 26.24
C VAL A 471 45.39 -20.60 25.47
N ASN A 472 45.26 -21.72 26.19
CA ASN A 472 44.90 -23.02 25.60
C ASN A 472 43.42 -23.05 25.21
N ILE A 473 43.08 -22.40 24.08
CA ILE A 473 41.75 -22.44 23.49
C ILE A 473 41.76 -23.43 22.33
N THR A 474 40.86 -24.42 22.38
CA THR A 474 40.71 -25.40 21.31
C THR A 474 39.78 -24.86 20.22
N PHE A 475 40.26 -24.82 18.98
CA PHE A 475 39.46 -24.50 17.80
C PHE A 475 39.56 -25.62 16.76
N LYS A 476 38.55 -25.71 15.88
CA LYS A 476 38.51 -26.73 14.82
C LYS A 476 39.07 -26.19 13.51
N THR A 477 40.26 -26.64 13.12
CA THR A 477 40.94 -26.21 11.88
C THR A 477 40.05 -26.37 10.65
N ASN A 478 39.32 -27.49 10.52
CA ASN A 478 38.42 -27.75 9.40
C ASN A 478 37.26 -26.74 9.27
N ASP A 479 36.81 -26.15 10.37
CA ASP A 479 35.70 -25.19 10.35
C ASP A 479 36.23 -23.81 9.92
N ILE A 480 37.47 -23.47 10.29
CA ILE A 480 38.17 -22.26 9.85
C ILE A 480 38.49 -22.33 8.36
N THR A 481 38.99 -23.47 7.87
CA THR A 481 39.28 -23.63 6.43
C THR A 481 38.02 -23.46 5.58
N LYS A 482 36.88 -24.00 6.02
CA LYS A 482 35.59 -23.81 5.35
C LYS A 482 35.16 -22.34 5.32
N PHE A 483 35.38 -21.59 6.41
CA PHE A 483 35.11 -20.15 6.44
C PHE A 483 36.00 -19.37 5.46
N LEU A 484 37.30 -19.67 5.43
CA LEU A 484 38.26 -19.05 4.51
C LEU A 484 37.92 -19.35 3.04
N ILE A 485 37.59 -20.60 2.72
CA ILE A 485 37.14 -20.99 1.37
C ILE A 485 35.84 -20.27 1.00
N PHE A 486 34.89 -20.17 1.93
CA PHE A 486 33.65 -19.41 1.72
C PHE A 486 33.96 -17.96 1.37
N ILE A 487 34.86 -17.28 2.09
CA ILE A 487 35.23 -15.91 1.77
C ILE A 487 35.96 -15.81 0.43
N SER A 488 36.93 -16.70 0.16
CA SER A 488 37.66 -16.72 -1.11
C SER A 488 36.70 -16.79 -2.31
N SER A 489 35.68 -17.64 -2.22
CA SER A 489 34.65 -17.73 -3.27
C SER A 489 33.89 -16.40 -3.47
N LYS A 490 33.70 -15.61 -2.41
CA LYS A 490 33.02 -14.31 -2.49
C LYS A 490 33.92 -13.22 -3.04
N LEU A 491 35.19 -13.19 -2.63
CA LEU A 491 36.18 -12.24 -3.16
C LEU A 491 36.33 -12.40 -4.67
N ASN A 492 36.51 -13.64 -5.14
CA ASN A 492 36.62 -13.94 -6.57
C ASN A 492 35.35 -13.54 -7.36
N SER A 493 34.16 -13.68 -6.76
CA SER A 493 32.90 -13.26 -7.40
C SER A 493 32.72 -11.74 -7.53
N ILE A 494 33.48 -10.96 -6.76
CA ILE A 494 33.46 -9.49 -6.81
C ILE A 494 34.45 -9.01 -7.87
N GLU A 495 35.63 -9.63 -7.94
CA GLU A 495 36.64 -9.35 -8.97
C GLU A 495 36.09 -9.64 -10.38
N SER A 496 35.36 -10.74 -10.56
CA SER A 496 34.75 -11.11 -11.85
C SER A 496 33.63 -10.17 -12.32
N LYS A 497 33.09 -9.30 -11.46
CA LYS A 497 32.07 -8.30 -11.84
C LYS A 497 32.68 -6.99 -12.35
N ASN A 498 33.98 -6.77 -12.14
CA ASN A 498 34.67 -5.57 -12.59
C ASN A 498 35.23 -5.71 -14.02
N ASP A 499 35.36 -6.94 -14.52
CA ASP A 499 35.76 -7.22 -15.91
C ASP A 499 34.51 -7.39 -16.81
N ASP A 500 34.11 -6.27 -17.40
CA ASP A 500 32.94 -6.10 -18.29
C ASP A 500 33.10 -6.80 -19.66
N THR A 501 33.49 -8.08 -19.73
CA THR A 501 33.36 -8.88 -20.96
C THR A 501 33.31 -10.38 -20.66
N GLN A 502 32.13 -10.90 -20.35
CA GLN A 502 31.60 -12.25 -20.66
C GLN A 502 30.69 -12.73 -19.52
N ILE A 503 29.39 -12.75 -19.81
CA ILE A 503 28.38 -13.39 -18.98
C ILE A 503 28.53 -14.90 -19.20
N ASP A 504 29.39 -15.54 -18.41
CA ASP A 504 29.47 -16.99 -18.33
C ASP A 504 28.40 -17.53 -17.37
N ILE A 505 27.69 -18.56 -17.84
CA ILE A 505 26.48 -19.17 -17.25
C ILE A 505 26.78 -20.05 -16.01
N HIS A 506 27.94 -19.87 -15.38
CA HIS A 506 28.28 -20.52 -14.12
C HIS A 506 28.56 -19.48 -13.04
N ASP A 507 27.56 -18.64 -12.79
CA ASP A 507 27.51 -17.79 -11.60
C ASP A 507 27.61 -18.67 -10.36
N GLY A 508 28.71 -18.54 -9.62
CA GLY A 508 28.87 -19.09 -8.29
C GLY A 508 27.71 -18.61 -7.41
N ASP A 509 26.76 -19.51 -7.18
CA ASP A 509 25.54 -19.29 -6.43
C ASP A 509 25.83 -18.73 -5.03
N ASN A 510 25.63 -17.41 -4.85
CA ASN A 510 25.40 -16.89 -3.52
C ASN A 510 24.06 -17.47 -3.02
N ASP A 511 24.07 -18.38 -2.04
CA ASP A 511 22.84 -19.09 -1.59
C ASP A 511 21.70 -18.15 -1.18
N TYR A 512 22.01 -17.01 -0.55
CA TYR A 512 21.00 -15.98 -0.27
C TYR A 512 20.34 -15.40 -1.55
N SER A 513 21.08 -15.27 -2.66
CA SER A 513 20.50 -14.81 -3.94
C SER A 513 19.42 -15.75 -4.46
N LYS A 514 19.48 -17.04 -4.11
CA LYS A 514 18.45 -18.02 -4.48
C LYS A 514 17.11 -17.72 -3.81
N ILE A 515 17.08 -17.25 -2.55
CA ILE A 515 15.84 -16.83 -1.88
C ILE A 515 15.16 -15.71 -2.65
N ASN A 516 15.92 -14.70 -3.09
CA ASN A 516 15.40 -13.62 -3.93
C ASN A 516 14.96 -14.11 -5.31
N LYS A 517 15.75 -14.98 -5.95
CA LYS A 517 15.36 -15.62 -7.22
C LYS A 517 14.02 -16.36 -7.09
N PHE A 518 13.86 -17.20 -6.07
CA PHE A 518 12.58 -17.91 -5.81
C PHE A 518 11.42 -16.95 -5.55
N THR A 519 11.64 -15.91 -4.76
CA THR A 519 10.62 -14.89 -4.47
C THR A 519 10.18 -14.16 -5.74
N ASN A 520 11.12 -13.80 -6.60
CA ASN A 520 10.84 -13.15 -7.88
C ASN A 520 10.11 -14.09 -8.85
N VAL A 521 10.55 -15.34 -8.95
CA VAL A 521 9.89 -16.35 -9.81
C VAL A 521 8.44 -16.58 -9.35
N LEU A 522 8.22 -16.73 -8.04
CA LEU A 522 6.86 -16.89 -7.49
C LEU A 522 6.00 -15.65 -7.76
N ASN A 523 6.55 -14.45 -7.58
CA ASN A 523 5.85 -13.19 -7.87
C ASN A 523 5.43 -13.08 -9.35
N ILE A 524 6.33 -13.40 -10.29
CA ILE A 524 6.02 -13.39 -11.73
C ILE A 524 4.89 -14.37 -12.05
N LYS A 525 4.94 -15.60 -11.50
CA LYS A 525 3.93 -16.63 -11.76
C LYS A 525 2.58 -16.29 -11.13
N LEU A 526 2.56 -15.74 -9.93
CA LEU A 526 1.34 -15.22 -9.31
C LEU A 526 0.75 -14.04 -10.08
N ASN A 527 1.57 -13.11 -10.57
CA ASN A 527 1.07 -12.01 -11.39
C ASN A 527 0.43 -12.51 -12.68
N ASN A 528 1.03 -13.49 -13.35
CA ASN A 528 0.42 -14.12 -14.53
C ASN A 528 -0.94 -14.78 -14.22
N LEU A 529 -1.06 -15.41 -13.05
CA LEU A 529 -2.34 -15.96 -12.55
C LEU A 529 -3.35 -14.83 -12.29
N PHE A 530 -2.94 -13.75 -11.63
CA PHE A 530 -3.79 -12.59 -11.35
C PHE A 530 -4.27 -11.92 -12.63
N GLU A 531 -3.43 -11.77 -13.66
CA GLU A 531 -3.85 -11.19 -14.94
C GLU A 531 -4.95 -12.01 -15.64
N LYS A 532 -4.94 -13.35 -15.48
CA LYS A 532 -6.04 -14.19 -15.96
C LYS A 532 -7.31 -13.96 -15.16
N ILE A 533 -7.23 -13.97 -13.83
CA ILE A 533 -8.39 -13.70 -12.95
C ILE A 533 -8.98 -12.31 -13.24
N LYS A 534 -8.13 -11.30 -13.44
CA LYS A 534 -8.57 -9.95 -13.82
C LYS A 534 -9.32 -9.95 -15.16
N ARG A 535 -8.87 -10.72 -16.15
CA ARG A 535 -9.56 -10.85 -17.44
C ARG A 535 -10.96 -11.43 -17.26
N ASP A 536 -11.07 -12.54 -16.53
CA ASP A 536 -12.36 -13.19 -16.28
C ASP A 536 -13.33 -12.24 -15.57
N VAL A 537 -12.86 -11.50 -14.56
CA VAL A 537 -13.69 -10.51 -13.85
C VAL A 537 -14.12 -9.36 -14.76
N LYS A 538 -13.25 -8.90 -15.68
CA LYS A 538 -13.61 -7.87 -16.66
C LYS A 538 -14.73 -8.34 -17.59
N GLU A 539 -14.70 -9.60 -18.01
CA GLU A 539 -15.73 -10.19 -18.88
C GLU A 539 -17.09 -10.33 -18.18
N GLU A 540 -17.11 -10.47 -16.85
CA GLU A 540 -18.35 -10.52 -16.07
C GLU A 540 -19.01 -9.16 -15.85
N ILE A 541 -18.30 -8.04 -16.10
CA ILE A 541 -18.85 -6.69 -15.95
C ILE A 541 -19.57 -6.31 -17.25
N ILE A 542 -20.90 -6.37 -17.21
CA ILE A 542 -21.74 -6.15 -18.40
C ILE A 542 -22.55 -4.87 -18.24
N MET A 543 -22.54 -4.01 -19.27
CA MET A 543 -23.49 -2.90 -19.34
C MET A 543 -24.85 -3.38 -19.79
N GLU A 544 -25.88 -3.20 -18.96
CA GLU A 544 -27.24 -3.59 -19.31
C GLU A 544 -27.94 -2.51 -20.13
N LYS A 545 -27.88 -1.26 -19.65
CA LYS A 545 -28.62 -0.13 -20.22
C LYS A 545 -27.86 1.17 -20.00
N SER A 546 -28.02 2.11 -20.91
CA SER A 546 -27.48 3.47 -20.81
C SER A 546 -28.50 4.48 -21.33
N ILE A 547 -28.51 5.67 -20.72
CA ILE A 547 -29.37 6.78 -21.09
C ILE A 547 -28.54 8.03 -21.20
N ILE A 548 -28.79 8.82 -22.25
CA ILE A 548 -28.18 10.12 -22.46
C ILE A 548 -29.20 11.19 -22.07
N LEU A 549 -28.78 12.11 -21.21
CA LEU A 549 -29.53 13.26 -20.74
C LEU A 549 -28.83 14.51 -21.27
N THR A 550 -29.57 15.33 -22.01
CA THR A 550 -29.03 16.57 -22.56
C THR A 550 -28.80 17.59 -21.46
N LYS A 551 -27.64 18.25 -21.49
CA LYS A 551 -27.30 19.33 -20.56
C LYS A 551 -28.20 20.53 -20.88
N GLN A 552 -28.83 21.12 -19.87
CA GLN A 552 -29.59 22.33 -20.09
C GLN A 552 -28.64 23.53 -20.24
N PRO A 553 -28.81 24.37 -21.29
CA PRO A 553 -27.83 25.38 -21.69
C PRO A 553 -27.62 26.56 -20.71
N ASP A 554 -28.39 26.65 -19.61
CA ASP A 554 -28.35 27.78 -18.67
C ASP A 554 -28.13 27.37 -17.20
N VAL A 555 -27.61 26.17 -16.95
CA VAL A 555 -27.37 25.69 -15.59
C VAL A 555 -25.90 25.92 -15.24
N ASN A 556 -25.64 26.97 -14.45
CA ASN A 556 -24.29 27.28 -13.95
C ASN A 556 -23.85 26.37 -12.78
N LYS A 557 -24.75 25.59 -12.21
CA LYS A 557 -24.49 24.74 -11.03
C LYS A 557 -24.29 23.28 -11.40
N GLU A 558 -23.39 22.62 -10.67
CA GLU A 558 -23.08 21.21 -10.84
C GLU A 558 -24.31 20.33 -10.62
N TYR A 559 -24.44 19.28 -11.45
CA TYR A 559 -25.47 18.26 -11.26
C TYR A 559 -25.02 17.32 -10.14
N LYS A 560 -25.94 17.00 -9.23
CA LYS A 560 -25.70 16.01 -8.17
C LYS A 560 -26.48 14.73 -8.48
N PHE A 561 -25.85 13.61 -8.20
CA PHE A 561 -26.42 12.28 -8.44
C PHE A 561 -26.56 11.54 -7.11
N LYS A 562 -27.75 11.00 -6.82
CA LYS A 562 -27.98 10.17 -5.63
C LYS A 562 -28.92 9.01 -5.94
N ILE A 563 -28.76 7.92 -5.20
CA ILE A 563 -29.61 6.74 -5.33
C ILE A 563 -30.23 6.41 -3.98
N PHE A 564 -31.54 6.21 -3.97
CA PHE A 564 -32.30 5.79 -2.80
C PHE A 564 -33.25 4.66 -3.18
N ASP A 565 -33.12 3.53 -2.46
CA ASP A 565 -33.95 2.34 -2.62
C ASP A 565 -34.04 1.82 -4.06
N THR A 566 -35.13 2.10 -4.78
CA THR A 566 -35.37 1.63 -6.16
C THR A 566 -35.26 2.74 -7.21
N HIS A 567 -34.97 3.97 -6.80
CA HIS A 567 -34.88 5.12 -7.69
C HIS A 567 -33.53 5.82 -7.55
N GLY A 568 -33.05 6.41 -8.63
CA GLY A 568 -32.01 7.41 -8.51
C GLY A 568 -32.44 8.75 -9.09
N PHE A 569 -31.67 9.76 -8.74
CA PHE A 569 -32.01 11.15 -8.86
C PHE A 569 -30.80 11.91 -9.37
N LEU A 570 -30.96 12.52 -10.54
CA LEU A 570 -30.01 13.50 -11.07
C LEU A 570 -30.68 14.86 -10.99
N TYR A 571 -30.14 15.77 -10.19
CA TYR A 571 -30.78 17.06 -9.92
C TYR A 571 -29.80 18.21 -9.94
N THR A 572 -30.33 19.39 -10.25
CA THR A 572 -29.62 20.65 -10.22
C THR A 572 -30.60 21.78 -9.85
N THR A 573 -30.06 22.97 -9.58
CA THR A 573 -30.87 24.16 -9.29
C THR A 573 -30.65 25.22 -10.35
N LYS A 574 -31.77 25.78 -10.85
CA LYS A 574 -31.79 26.92 -11.76
C LYS A 574 -32.64 28.01 -11.11
N ASN A 575 -32.02 29.08 -10.63
CA ASN A 575 -32.68 30.16 -9.89
C ASN A 575 -33.51 29.62 -8.70
N SER A 576 -34.83 29.80 -8.73
CA SER A 576 -35.78 29.31 -7.71
C SER A 576 -36.43 27.96 -8.07
N HIS A 577 -35.87 27.23 -9.04
CA HIS A 577 -36.38 25.94 -9.49
C HIS A 577 -35.38 24.82 -9.21
N ILE A 578 -35.86 23.69 -8.67
CA ILE A 578 -35.12 22.43 -8.62
C ILE A 578 -35.53 21.63 -9.85
N ILE A 579 -34.56 21.32 -10.70
CA ILE A 579 -34.75 20.47 -11.87
C ILE A 579 -34.23 19.09 -11.50
N MET A 580 -35.05 18.06 -11.69
CA MET A 580 -34.71 16.71 -11.28
C MET A 580 -35.20 15.67 -12.28
N HIS A 581 -34.29 14.77 -12.65
CA HIS A 581 -34.57 13.55 -13.38
C HIS A 581 -34.55 12.39 -12.39
N ARG A 582 -35.72 11.80 -12.12
CA ARG A 582 -35.85 10.58 -11.34
C ARG A 582 -35.89 9.39 -12.27
N PHE A 583 -34.95 8.46 -12.13
CA PHE A 583 -34.90 7.23 -12.91
C PHE A 583 -35.22 6.02 -12.03
N ASP A 584 -36.05 5.12 -12.55
CA ASP A 584 -36.24 3.79 -11.95
C ASP A 584 -35.00 2.93 -12.22
N LEU A 585 -34.38 2.39 -11.17
CA LEU A 585 -33.14 1.62 -11.28
C LEU A 585 -33.31 0.31 -12.07
N GLY A 586 -34.52 -0.26 -12.12
CA GLY A 586 -34.80 -1.49 -12.87
C GLY A 586 -34.93 -1.23 -14.37
N THR A 587 -35.80 -0.30 -14.74
CA THR A 587 -36.11 0.00 -16.14
C THR A 587 -35.17 1.03 -16.78
N LEU A 588 -34.52 1.85 -15.95
CA LEU A 588 -33.93 3.16 -16.27
C LEU A 588 -34.95 4.17 -16.83
N HIS A 589 -36.25 3.96 -16.66
CA HIS A 589 -37.23 4.94 -17.15
C HIS A 589 -37.09 6.28 -16.42
N VAL A 590 -36.94 7.37 -17.17
CA VAL A 590 -36.70 8.72 -16.63
C VAL A 590 -38.00 9.50 -16.51
N THR A 591 -38.24 10.04 -15.32
CA THR A 591 -39.34 10.95 -15.02
C THR A 591 -38.78 12.33 -14.68
N TYR A 592 -39.24 13.36 -15.39
CA TYR A 592 -38.82 14.74 -15.19
C TYR A 592 -39.71 15.45 -14.18
N PHE A 593 -39.08 16.11 -13.21
CA PHE A 593 -39.71 16.94 -12.21
C PHE A 593 -39.06 18.31 -12.18
N GLU A 594 -39.91 19.31 -11.97
CA GLU A 594 -39.49 20.68 -11.75
C GLU A 594 -40.26 21.21 -10.56
N PHE A 595 -39.56 21.53 -9.48
CA PHE A 595 -40.15 22.06 -8.26
C PHE A 595 -39.85 23.55 -8.15
N LYS A 596 -40.90 24.34 -7.97
CA LYS A 596 -40.76 25.77 -7.71
C LYS A 596 -40.59 26.01 -6.21
N ILE A 597 -39.52 26.70 -5.85
CA ILE A 597 -39.27 27.15 -4.48
C ILE A 597 -39.78 28.58 -4.36
N ASN A 598 -40.71 28.81 -3.42
CA ASN A 598 -41.24 30.15 -3.13
C ASN A 598 -40.33 30.86 -2.12
N THR A 599 -39.07 31.13 -2.49
CA THR A 599 -38.14 31.92 -1.68
C THR A 599 -37.53 33.05 -2.50
N VAL A 600 -37.31 34.19 -1.86
CA VAL A 600 -36.61 35.35 -2.45
C VAL A 600 -35.09 35.15 -2.43
N PHE A 601 -34.61 34.25 -1.58
CA PHE A 601 -33.19 33.97 -1.38
C PHE A 601 -32.62 33.07 -2.47
N GLU A 602 -31.39 33.38 -2.89
CA GLU A 602 -30.61 32.54 -3.77
C GLU A 602 -30.23 31.23 -3.05
N ILE A 603 -30.40 30.12 -3.76
CA ILE A 603 -29.96 28.81 -3.28
C ILE A 603 -28.44 28.82 -3.34
N ILE A 604 -27.76 28.46 -2.26
CA ILE A 604 -26.29 28.37 -2.24
C ILE A 604 -25.91 26.94 -2.59
N ASP A 605 -26.42 25.99 -1.82
CA ASP A 605 -26.16 24.56 -2.02
C ASP A 605 -27.43 23.74 -1.80
N ILE A 606 -27.47 22.54 -2.37
CA ILE A 606 -28.58 21.61 -2.26
C ILE A 606 -28.04 20.19 -2.07
N GLU A 607 -28.59 19.45 -1.13
CA GLU A 607 -28.24 18.05 -0.95
C GLU A 607 -29.47 17.22 -0.61
N MET A 608 -29.69 16.14 -1.34
CA MET A 608 -30.79 15.22 -1.09
C MET A 608 -30.41 14.25 0.05
N VAL A 609 -31.22 14.21 1.11
CA VAL A 609 -30.92 13.46 2.36
C VAL A 609 -31.61 12.11 2.36
N SER A 610 -32.82 12.05 1.79
CA SER A 610 -33.57 10.82 1.55
C SER A 610 -34.32 10.92 0.22
N ALA A 611 -34.96 9.83 -0.21
CA ALA A 611 -35.78 9.81 -1.42
C ALA A 611 -36.80 10.96 -1.47
N ASP A 612 -37.35 11.38 -0.34
CA ASP A 612 -38.42 12.38 -0.30
C ASP A 612 -37.99 13.70 0.35
N MET A 613 -36.69 13.93 0.54
CA MET A 613 -36.22 15.08 1.31
C MET A 613 -34.97 15.74 0.73
N PHE A 614 -35.07 17.05 0.49
CA PHE A 614 -33.96 17.93 0.15
C PHE A 614 -33.56 18.78 1.34
N SER A 615 -32.26 18.89 1.58
CA SER A 615 -31.68 19.96 2.38
C SER A 615 -31.20 21.06 1.43
N ILE A 616 -31.68 22.29 1.67
CA ILE A 616 -31.34 23.45 0.85
C ILE A 616 -30.71 24.49 1.75
N LEU A 617 -29.55 24.96 1.35
CA LEU A 617 -28.78 25.97 2.05
C LEU A 617 -29.02 27.34 1.39
N TYR A 618 -29.43 28.30 2.22
CA TYR A 618 -29.55 29.72 1.90
C TYR A 618 -28.62 30.50 2.84
N GLU A 619 -28.33 31.77 2.50
CA GLU A 619 -27.31 32.61 3.16
C GLU A 619 -27.20 32.43 4.68
N ASN A 620 -28.34 32.47 5.39
CA ASN A 620 -28.39 32.38 6.86
C ASN A 620 -29.30 31.26 7.38
N VAL A 621 -29.83 30.41 6.51
CA VAL A 621 -30.83 29.41 6.86
C VAL A 621 -30.62 28.11 6.08
N ALA A 622 -30.63 26.98 6.79
CA ALA A 622 -30.76 25.67 6.17
C ALA A 622 -32.20 25.17 6.31
N ILE A 623 -32.86 24.85 5.21
CA ILE A 623 -34.25 24.36 5.20
C ILE A 623 -34.29 22.95 4.64
N PHE A 624 -34.95 22.05 5.35
CA PHE A 624 -35.26 20.72 4.85
C PHE A 624 -36.66 20.73 4.26
N TYR A 625 -36.77 20.41 2.98
CA TYR A 625 -38.03 20.30 2.25
C TYR A 625 -38.39 18.84 2.03
N GLN A 626 -39.64 18.49 2.31
CA GLN A 626 -40.23 17.22 1.94
C GLN A 626 -40.92 17.36 0.57
N THR A 627 -40.61 16.44 -0.34
CA THR A 627 -41.11 16.45 -1.72
C THR A 627 -42.38 15.61 -1.86
N SER A 628 -43.43 16.18 -2.44
CA SER A 628 -44.56 15.42 -2.98
C SER A 628 -44.42 15.32 -4.50
N TYR A 629 -44.10 14.13 -5.00
CA TYR A 629 -43.92 13.90 -6.44
C TYR A 629 -45.23 14.02 -7.23
N GLY A 630 -46.37 13.63 -6.63
CA GLY A 630 -47.68 13.69 -7.27
C GLY A 630 -48.11 15.13 -7.57
N ASP A 631 -47.98 16.00 -6.56
CA ASP A 631 -48.38 17.41 -6.65
C ASP A 631 -47.26 18.33 -7.15
N LYS A 632 -46.06 17.78 -7.39
CA LYS A 632 -44.82 18.51 -7.73
C LYS A 632 -44.58 19.69 -6.78
N SER A 633 -44.81 19.48 -5.48
CA SER A 633 -44.73 20.51 -4.45
C SER A 633 -43.65 20.20 -3.41
N LEU A 634 -43.12 21.25 -2.81
CA LEU A 634 -42.15 21.19 -1.71
C LEU A 634 -42.83 21.73 -0.45
N THR A 635 -42.77 20.96 0.63
CA THR A 635 -43.27 21.37 1.95
C THR A 635 -42.10 21.51 2.91
N ILE A 636 -42.11 22.54 3.76
CA ILE A 636 -41.02 22.75 4.72
C ILE A 636 -41.19 21.76 5.87
N ALA A 637 -40.22 20.87 6.05
CA ALA A 637 -40.18 19.91 7.15
C ALA A 637 -39.53 20.53 8.40
N CYS A 638 -38.35 21.15 8.24
CA CYS A 638 -37.70 21.88 9.32
C CYS A 638 -36.82 23.03 8.81
N THR A 639 -36.57 24.00 9.69
CA THR A 639 -35.80 25.21 9.40
C THR A 639 -34.77 25.44 10.49
N TYR A 640 -33.50 25.52 10.12
CA TYR A 640 -32.38 25.87 11.00
C TYR A 640 -31.93 27.28 10.68
N ASN A 641 -32.18 28.21 11.59
CA ASN A 641 -31.62 29.55 11.51
C ASN A 641 -30.18 29.52 12.03
N LEU A 642 -29.21 29.70 11.14
CA LEU A 642 -27.79 29.56 11.46
C LEU A 642 -27.30 30.70 12.35
N GLU A 643 -27.77 31.93 12.15
CA GLU A 643 -27.42 33.11 12.96
C GLU A 643 -27.77 32.95 14.45
N LYS A 644 -28.95 32.37 14.74
CA LYS A 644 -29.39 32.13 16.13
C LYS A 644 -28.59 31.05 16.83
N ILE A 645 -27.93 30.18 16.06
CA ILE A 645 -27.14 29.07 16.59
C ILE A 645 -25.70 29.52 16.83
N THR A 646 -25.22 30.51 16.08
CA THR A 646 -23.89 31.13 16.17
C THR A 646 -23.73 32.17 17.28
N ASN A 647 -24.35 31.99 18.45
CA ASN A 647 -24.35 32.99 19.55
C ASN A 647 -22.96 33.33 20.16
N SER A 648 -21.85 32.88 19.56
CA SER A 648 -20.48 33.25 19.94
C SER A 648 -19.99 34.47 19.16
N GLU A 649 -19.24 35.38 19.81
CA GLU A 649 -18.64 36.56 19.18
C GLU A 649 -17.79 36.22 17.94
N GLU A 650 -17.19 35.02 17.92
CA GLU A 650 -16.35 34.52 16.82
C GLU A 650 -17.12 34.14 15.55
N MET A 651 -18.44 33.98 15.64
CA MET A 651 -19.31 33.53 14.56
C MET A 651 -20.27 34.62 14.06
N MET A 652 -20.12 35.87 14.51
CA MET A 652 -20.87 37.00 13.95
C MET A 652 -20.61 37.10 12.44
N ASN A 653 -21.67 37.38 11.67
CA ASN A 653 -21.66 37.45 10.20
C ASN A 653 -21.25 36.13 9.50
N PHE A 654 -21.63 34.97 10.02
CA PHE A 654 -21.47 33.69 9.33
C PHE A 654 -22.33 33.66 8.06
N LYS A 655 -21.70 33.48 6.89
CA LYS A 655 -22.40 33.32 5.61
C LYS A 655 -22.25 31.89 5.13
N SER A 656 -23.34 31.17 4.96
CA SER A 656 -23.26 29.77 4.54
C SER A 656 -22.66 29.62 3.13
N GLY A 657 -21.77 28.65 2.92
CA GLY A 657 -21.13 28.41 1.63
C GLY A 657 -21.32 26.98 1.11
N TYR A 658 -20.99 25.98 1.95
CA TYR A 658 -21.00 24.58 1.53
C TYR A 658 -21.69 23.69 2.56
N LEU A 659 -22.38 22.66 2.08
CA LEU A 659 -23.08 21.69 2.91
C LEU A 659 -22.43 20.31 2.78
N ALA A 660 -22.21 19.65 3.92
CA ALA A 660 -21.89 18.23 3.97
C ALA A 660 -22.87 17.52 4.89
N VAL A 661 -23.62 16.55 4.36
CA VAL A 661 -24.54 15.74 5.16
C VAL A 661 -23.93 14.35 5.41
N ASN A 662 -24.06 13.85 6.64
CA ASN A 662 -23.69 12.48 6.97
C ASN A 662 -24.57 11.51 6.16
N LYS A 663 -24.01 10.39 5.66
CA LYS A 663 -24.76 9.32 4.97
C LYS A 663 -25.98 8.82 5.75
N THR A 664 -25.95 8.87 7.09
CA THR A 664 -27.08 8.48 7.94
C THR A 664 -28.18 9.54 8.03
N GLY A 665 -27.94 10.75 7.51
CA GLY A 665 -28.82 11.91 7.60
C GLY A 665 -28.93 12.53 8.99
N LYS A 666 -28.24 11.98 10.01
CA LYS A 666 -28.35 12.38 11.43
C LYS A 666 -27.59 13.65 11.80
N SER A 667 -26.62 14.04 10.99
CA SER A 667 -25.80 15.22 11.22
C SER A 667 -25.42 15.87 9.89
N PHE A 668 -25.25 17.18 9.92
CA PHE A 668 -24.76 17.94 8.78
C PHE A 668 -23.80 19.02 9.26
N CYS A 669 -22.88 19.39 8.39
CA CYS A 669 -21.91 20.43 8.63
C CYS A 669 -22.05 21.51 7.56
N VAL A 670 -22.04 22.77 7.97
CA VAL A 670 -22.08 23.92 7.08
C VAL A 670 -20.74 24.64 7.18
N LEU A 671 -20.04 24.76 6.05
CA LEU A 671 -18.83 25.57 5.93
C LEU A 671 -19.23 26.96 5.42
N ASP A 672 -18.60 28.00 5.96
CA ASP A 672 -18.79 29.38 5.53
C ASP A 672 -18.31 29.58 4.08
N SER A 673 -18.90 30.55 3.38
CA SER A 673 -18.45 31.08 2.08
C SER A 673 -16.97 31.47 2.07
N GLU A 674 -16.44 32.00 3.18
CA GLU A 674 -15.01 32.32 3.32
C GLU A 674 -14.14 31.08 3.58
N ARG A 675 -14.74 29.90 3.75
CA ARG A 675 -14.07 28.61 4.02
C ARG A 675 -13.13 28.64 5.23
N LYS A 676 -13.52 29.38 6.26
CA LYS A 676 -12.73 29.57 7.50
C LYS A 676 -13.48 29.16 8.76
N ARG A 677 -14.81 29.06 8.68
CA ARG A 677 -15.68 28.74 9.83
C ARG A 677 -16.61 27.61 9.44
N TYR A 678 -16.89 26.71 10.38
CA TYR A 678 -17.87 25.66 10.16
C TYR A 678 -18.80 25.46 11.36
N LEU A 679 -19.99 24.96 11.06
CA LEU A 679 -21.06 24.65 12.02
C LEU A 679 -21.43 23.19 11.88
N TRP A 680 -21.22 22.41 12.95
CA TRP A 680 -21.70 21.04 13.02
C TRP A 680 -23.05 21.00 13.73
N LEU A 681 -24.06 20.46 13.05
CA LEU A 681 -25.43 20.38 13.52
C LEU A 681 -25.93 18.93 13.52
N GLN A 682 -26.73 18.58 14.52
CA GLN A 682 -27.50 17.35 14.52
C GLN A 682 -28.87 17.62 13.90
N THR A 683 -29.30 16.76 12.98
CA THR A 683 -30.67 16.80 12.48
C THR A 683 -31.63 16.26 13.53
N PHE A 684 -32.82 16.86 13.62
CA PHE A 684 -33.92 16.40 14.48
C PHE A 684 -34.83 15.36 13.80
N LEU A 685 -34.39 14.79 12.68
CA LEU A 685 -35.20 13.96 11.76
C LEU A 685 -35.01 12.46 11.99
#